data_AF-A0A481QXJ4-F1
#
_entry.id   AF-A0A481QXJ4-F1
#
_cell.length_a   1.000
_cell.length_b   1.000
_cell.length_c   1.000
_cell.angle_alpha   90.00
_cell.angle_beta   90.00
_cell.angle_gamma   90.00
#
_symmetry.space_group_name_H-M   'P 1'
#
loop_
_entity.id
_entity.type
_entity.pdbx_description
1 polymer ?
#
loop_
_entity_poly.entity_id
_entity_poly.type
_entity_poly.pdbx_seq_one_letter_code
_entity_poly.pdbx_strand_id
1 'polypeptide(L)'
;MAWPPGCQCISLFLDVYCILQALFSKFLKIKSLSLFMNVFFRSNIFQKKSFAEYFRSLLILTIFFSLVGFFTPISRPVLNIEMVSSVSGTSQLFFNDGNGYSEDNSMKEVVIAGRNSLAYPLSIQASPVRWDPLNSPGTIEVLDTRVSVFGLGFLPGAMSFKALNQIESINNLSDKSVIRMQESAFDPELELTFDAEQVSRVRIMLSVLIGFAVSLLFLVLLHFASDIKALFSRLPAWLYVVCLLAFLNLYVFYDQLFGQSVFPWDFSLTYHAIPNYWLTSLQAGQFPSWVPFQGMGYPLLMNMQSGLFYPPNYIFYVFNIPYTLHAAVVFQVMHVFFAGLGAYVLLRKSGHDVLASVIGSVAYNLFGGFFCNSEHLDIVRSFAFLPWIFAGLVDLMRNGVKPFPLIVLPVLLLFQWTGGYPGSSISIVFISCVFIFGSAIAKECSWKHFIIGGGLMMSGVLMASPAFFPVLMLKGEIARSAEAGNLAKTFIAPVNLLSLIQRIDFPGLPGDVSMRSLHVLIIPFVFVFFMSVKVFKRNVGMTAVAACALFMGMGGWFFDAVTKVFPPLGYSRFPSADYRGFIALALIYFAMLGYQEYKNSSVGVVKDRLVRFTLFAVLSYFAVDPLLLNQDAFVFSLITILMVIVALCVHRFRLNPAVVFVLFFSIQVIDFIRVEDGQAYWDNPSISAVHAEKFGSLQTPAPLLVQRIKGVDSRAERSDAFTGQDFGYQGYLTGIYMVGDYSGPMQFLRQRYIVGNPDLLSFAKRAWTPIFFKAQPDAQEAIEAIQTGADAASDRVQLSLYKPNQIEYDVKSTSGFGFLENETYFPGWTMNVNDGIQVTAKDVHGFRYWDMPAGTYKAVAKFNMPYFRTAVFLAVFGLLAYLLSVACLLMFRKK
;
A
#
# COMPACT_ATOMS: atom_id res chain seq x y z
N MET A 1 4.47 33.00 34.79
CA MET A 1 4.49 32.43 33.43
C MET A 1 3.09 31.94 33.11
N ALA A 2 2.38 32.70 32.27
CA ALA A 2 1.08 32.29 31.74
C ALA A 2 1.30 31.06 30.85
N TRP A 3 0.49 30.03 31.04
CA TRP A 3 0.51 28.83 30.21
C TRP A 3 0.02 29.20 28.79
N PRO A 4 0.53 28.55 27.72
CA PRO A 4 0.08 28.82 26.37
C PRO A 4 -1.41 28.45 26.19
N PRO A 5 -2.13 29.05 25.21
CA PRO A 5 -3.58 28.91 25.04
C PRO A 5 -4.11 27.48 24.87
N GLY A 6 -3.26 26.48 24.63
CA GLY A 6 -3.64 25.07 24.50
C GLY A 6 -3.94 24.31 25.80
N CYS A 7 -3.70 24.89 26.99
CA CYS A 7 -3.85 24.18 28.27
C CYS A 7 -5.21 24.30 28.97
N GLN A 8 -6.17 25.03 28.39
CA GLN A 8 -7.54 25.11 28.92
C GLN A 8 -8.31 23.77 28.85
N CYS A 9 -7.93 22.85 27.95
CA CYS A 9 -8.56 21.53 27.86
C CYS A 9 -8.30 20.64 29.08
N ILE A 10 -7.15 20.79 29.75
CA ILE A 10 -6.79 19.97 30.93
C ILE A 10 -7.55 20.43 32.17
N SER A 11 -7.73 21.74 32.36
CA SER A 11 -8.56 22.25 33.47
C SER A 11 -10.04 21.90 33.28
N LEU A 12 -10.57 22.00 32.05
CA LEU A 12 -11.94 21.56 31.75
C LEU A 12 -12.15 20.06 31.99
N PHE A 13 -11.16 19.19 31.70
CA PHE A 13 -11.27 17.76 31.95
C PHE A 13 -11.30 17.42 33.46
N LEU A 14 -10.57 18.17 34.28
CA LEU A 14 -10.61 18.07 35.74
C LEU A 14 -11.95 18.55 36.31
N ASP A 15 -12.52 19.61 35.73
CA ASP A 15 -13.86 20.09 36.08
C ASP A 15 -14.94 19.09 35.65
N VAL A 16 -14.81 18.45 34.49
CA VAL A 16 -15.70 17.39 34.02
C VAL A 16 -15.57 16.12 34.88
N TYR A 17 -14.39 15.80 35.40
CA TYR A 17 -14.22 14.73 36.40
C TYR A 17 -15.03 15.02 37.67
N CYS A 18 -14.97 16.26 38.18
CA CYS A 18 -15.80 16.71 39.30
C CYS A 18 -17.30 16.68 38.97
N ILE A 19 -17.68 17.08 37.75
CA ILE A 19 -19.08 17.05 37.28
C ILE A 19 -19.58 15.62 37.08
N LEU A 20 -18.76 14.69 36.59
CA LEU A 20 -19.10 13.26 36.49
C LEU A 20 -19.22 12.63 37.86
N GLN A 21 -18.36 13.00 38.81
CA GLN A 21 -18.50 12.59 40.22
C GLN A 21 -19.83 13.09 40.80
N ALA A 22 -20.21 14.35 40.49
CA ALA A 22 -21.46 14.96 40.92
C ALA A 22 -22.70 14.37 40.21
N LEU A 23 -22.65 14.13 38.90
CA LEU A 23 -23.70 13.53 38.09
C LEU A 23 -23.91 12.06 38.44
N PHE A 24 -22.85 11.27 38.66
CA PHE A 24 -22.96 9.89 39.15
C PHE A 24 -23.52 9.83 40.57
N SER A 25 -23.14 10.76 41.45
CA SER A 25 -23.74 10.85 42.80
C SER A 25 -25.24 11.16 42.77
N LYS A 26 -25.71 11.89 41.74
CA LYS A 26 -27.13 12.17 41.49
C LYS A 26 -27.84 11.01 40.76
N PHE A 27 -27.18 10.34 39.81
CA PHE A 27 -27.71 9.17 39.09
C PHE A 27 -27.94 7.97 40.04
N LEU A 28 -27.08 7.81 41.05
CA LEU A 28 -27.24 6.81 42.13
C LEU A 28 -28.45 7.07 43.05
N LYS A 29 -29.10 8.25 42.98
CA LYS A 29 -30.29 8.58 43.77
C LYS A 29 -31.62 8.26 43.07
N ILE A 30 -31.59 7.76 41.83
CA ILE A 30 -32.80 7.40 41.09
C ILE A 30 -33.29 6.01 41.56
N LYS A 31 -34.40 5.99 42.30
CA LYS A 31 -35.00 4.78 42.91
C LYS A 31 -35.34 3.64 41.93
N SER A 32 -35.46 3.90 40.62
CA SER A 32 -35.73 2.85 39.62
C SER A 32 -34.48 2.05 39.22
N LEU A 33 -33.28 2.61 39.36
CA LEU A 33 -32.02 1.92 39.04
C LEU A 33 -31.63 0.91 40.14
N SER A 34 -32.03 1.15 41.40
CA SER A 34 -31.75 0.23 42.50
C SER A 34 -32.52 -1.10 42.35
N LEU A 35 -33.69 -1.08 41.69
CA LEU A 35 -34.47 -2.29 41.41
C LEU A 35 -33.84 -3.11 40.28
N PHE A 36 -33.38 -2.46 39.21
CA PHE A 36 -32.64 -3.11 38.12
C PHE A 36 -31.29 -3.65 38.60
N MET A 37 -30.55 -2.87 39.40
CA MET A 37 -29.32 -3.30 40.05
C MET A 37 -29.57 -4.44 41.05
N ASN A 38 -30.59 -4.38 41.91
CA ASN A 38 -30.86 -5.47 42.85
C ASN A 38 -31.26 -6.79 42.18
N VAL A 39 -31.89 -6.76 41.00
CA VAL A 39 -32.17 -7.96 40.20
C VAL A 39 -30.90 -8.44 39.47
N PHE A 40 -30.08 -7.53 38.95
CA PHE A 40 -28.81 -7.83 38.28
C PHE A 40 -27.73 -8.40 39.23
N PHE A 41 -27.68 -7.93 40.48
CA PHE A 41 -26.69 -8.30 41.50
C PHE A 41 -27.11 -9.45 42.44
N ARG A 42 -28.38 -9.92 42.39
CA ARG A 42 -28.86 -11.06 43.20
C ARG A 42 -28.64 -12.43 42.58
N SER A 43 -28.16 -12.52 41.35
CA SER A 43 -27.76 -13.81 40.80
C SER A 43 -26.49 -14.28 41.51
N ASN A 44 -26.40 -15.57 41.89
CA ASN A 44 -25.22 -16.22 42.51
C ASN A 44 -23.96 -16.23 41.58
N ILE A 45 -23.91 -15.33 40.60
CA ILE A 45 -22.96 -15.21 39.50
C ILE A 45 -21.83 -14.22 39.86
N PHE A 46 -21.98 -13.39 40.91
CA PHE A 46 -20.99 -12.38 41.33
C PHE A 46 -19.94 -12.85 42.37
N GLN A 47 -19.88 -14.14 42.73
CA GLN A 47 -19.06 -14.60 43.87
C GLN A 47 -17.56 -14.87 43.57
N LYS A 48 -17.06 -14.70 42.34
CA LYS A 48 -15.64 -15.03 42.01
C LYS A 48 -14.68 -13.84 41.82
N LYS A 49 -15.18 -12.60 41.77
CA LYS A 49 -14.36 -11.36 41.71
C LYS A 49 -15.03 -10.25 42.50
N SER A 50 -14.29 -9.49 43.29
CA SER A 50 -14.88 -8.46 44.14
C SER A 50 -15.51 -7.35 43.28
N PHE A 51 -16.69 -6.85 43.67
CA PHE A 51 -17.36 -5.70 43.02
C PHE A 51 -16.41 -4.50 42.80
N ALA A 52 -15.45 -4.30 43.72
CA ALA A 52 -14.42 -3.30 43.63
C ALA A 52 -13.50 -3.44 42.39
N GLU A 53 -13.22 -4.66 41.93
CA GLU A 53 -12.39 -4.89 40.73
C GLU A 53 -13.13 -4.52 39.44
N TYR A 54 -14.41 -4.86 39.34
CA TYR A 54 -15.24 -4.47 38.19
C TYR A 54 -15.46 -2.96 38.15
N PHE A 55 -15.73 -2.34 39.30
CA PHE A 55 -15.90 -0.89 39.39
C PHE A 55 -14.62 -0.13 39.00
N ARG A 56 -13.45 -0.57 39.51
CA ARG A 56 -12.15 0.01 39.11
C ARG A 56 -11.89 -0.19 37.61
N SER A 57 -12.19 -1.37 37.07
CA SER A 57 -12.03 -1.65 35.63
C SER A 57 -12.93 -0.76 34.78
N LEU A 58 -14.19 -0.55 35.21
CA LEU A 58 -15.15 0.31 34.50
C LEU A 58 -14.66 1.76 34.47
N LEU A 59 -14.17 2.27 35.61
CA LEU A 59 -13.64 3.63 35.69
C LEU A 59 -12.42 3.81 34.79
N ILE A 60 -11.44 2.90 34.87
CA ILE A 60 -10.21 2.96 34.06
C ILE A 60 -10.54 2.88 32.57
N LEU A 61 -11.38 1.95 32.16
CA LEU A 61 -11.79 1.81 30.77
C LEU A 61 -12.60 3.01 30.30
N THR A 62 -13.45 3.59 31.15
CA THR A 62 -14.25 4.77 30.79
C THR A 62 -13.34 5.93 30.49
N ILE A 63 -12.41 6.25 31.39
CA ILE A 63 -11.42 7.30 31.18
C ILE A 63 -10.62 7.02 29.90
N PHE A 64 -10.14 5.78 29.75
CA PHE A 64 -9.37 5.37 28.58
C PHE A 64 -10.16 5.60 27.27
N PHE A 65 -11.33 4.99 27.11
CA PHE A 65 -12.14 5.10 25.89
C PHE A 65 -12.71 6.52 25.67
N SER A 66 -12.87 7.31 26.72
CA SER A 66 -13.22 8.73 26.58
C SER A 66 -12.09 9.53 25.96
N LEU A 67 -10.84 9.27 26.41
CA LEU A 67 -9.65 9.87 25.79
C LEU A 67 -9.47 9.36 24.36
N VAL A 68 -9.69 8.06 24.10
CA VAL A 68 -9.69 7.50 22.74
C VAL A 68 -10.67 8.26 21.85
N GLY A 69 -11.94 8.33 22.25
CA GLY A 69 -12.97 9.04 21.48
C GLY A 69 -12.60 10.49 21.24
N PHE A 70 -12.19 11.20 22.30
CA PHE A 70 -11.91 12.64 22.23
C PHE A 70 -10.73 12.97 21.32
N PHE A 71 -9.65 12.19 21.34
CA PHE A 71 -8.46 12.53 20.55
C PHE A 71 -8.50 11.98 19.14
N THR A 72 -9.24 10.90 18.87
CA THR A 72 -9.34 10.34 17.52
C THR A 72 -10.10 11.26 16.55
N PRO A 73 -9.78 11.22 15.24
CA PRO A 73 -10.47 11.99 14.19
C PRO A 73 -11.98 11.78 14.16
N ILE A 74 -12.49 10.65 14.67
CA ILE A 74 -13.92 10.34 14.73
C ILE A 74 -14.73 11.35 15.57
N SER A 75 -14.10 12.04 16.53
CA SER A 75 -14.73 13.10 17.31
C SER A 75 -14.40 14.50 16.80
N ARG A 76 -13.60 14.62 15.73
CA ARG A 76 -13.26 15.90 15.14
C ARG A 76 -14.56 16.61 14.74
N PRO A 77 -14.79 17.85 15.20
CA PRO A 77 -15.96 18.59 14.78
C PRO A 77 -15.91 18.82 13.28
N VAL A 78 -17.02 18.64 12.58
CA VAL A 78 -17.14 18.88 11.13
C VAL A 78 -18.19 19.94 10.91
N LEU A 79 -17.82 21.04 10.26
CA LEU A 79 -18.76 22.06 9.82
C LEU A 79 -19.45 21.57 8.55
N ASN A 80 -20.75 21.34 8.65
CA ASN A 80 -21.59 20.93 7.52
C ASN A 80 -22.37 22.15 7.02
N ILE A 81 -22.31 22.39 5.72
CA ILE A 81 -23.02 23.48 5.05
C ILE A 81 -23.89 22.86 3.94
N GLU A 82 -25.20 22.95 4.10
CA GLU A 82 -26.16 22.62 3.05
C GLU A 82 -26.42 23.89 2.24
N MET A 83 -26.19 23.84 0.93
CA MET A 83 -26.36 25.02 0.08
C MET A 83 -26.85 24.71 -1.32
N VAL A 84 -27.43 25.71 -1.98
CA VAL A 84 -27.76 25.69 -3.41
C VAL A 84 -26.91 26.73 -4.12
N SER A 85 -26.12 26.31 -5.11
CA SER A 85 -25.25 27.17 -5.89
C SER A 85 -25.84 27.43 -7.28
N SER A 86 -25.72 28.67 -7.78
CA SER A 86 -26.08 29.01 -9.16
C SER A 86 -25.08 28.49 -10.21
N VAL A 87 -23.84 28.18 -9.80
CA VAL A 87 -22.74 27.78 -10.67
C VAL A 87 -21.92 26.64 -10.04
N SER A 88 -21.19 25.89 -10.86
CA SER A 88 -20.21 24.91 -10.39
C SER A 88 -18.85 25.57 -10.16
N GLY A 89 -18.09 25.11 -9.15
CA GLY A 89 -16.78 25.67 -8.80
C GLY A 89 -16.12 24.90 -7.65
N THR A 90 -15.17 25.55 -7.00
CA THR A 90 -14.50 25.01 -5.80
C THR A 90 -14.83 25.91 -4.61
N SER A 91 -15.21 25.31 -3.48
CA SER A 91 -15.36 26.02 -2.21
C SER A 91 -14.23 25.65 -1.27
N GLN A 92 -13.71 26.62 -0.53
CA GLN A 92 -12.54 26.44 0.31
C GLN A 92 -12.76 27.03 1.70
N LEU A 93 -12.41 26.30 2.76
CA LEU A 93 -12.47 26.77 4.14
C LEU A 93 -11.06 26.94 4.70
N PHE A 94 -10.77 28.11 5.24
CA PHE A 94 -9.49 28.49 5.84
C PHE A 94 -9.62 28.55 7.36
N PHE A 95 -8.66 27.96 8.05
CA PHE A 95 -8.64 27.92 9.51
C PHE A 95 -7.82 29.09 10.09
N ASN A 96 -8.31 29.70 11.17
CA ASN A 96 -7.56 30.70 11.92
C ASN A 96 -6.79 30.01 13.05
N ASP A 97 -5.48 29.84 12.87
CA ASP A 97 -4.57 29.21 13.84
C ASP A 97 -3.79 30.24 14.70
N GLY A 98 -4.11 31.53 14.57
CA GLY A 98 -3.37 32.63 15.19
C GLY A 98 -2.21 33.19 14.34
N ASN A 99 -1.87 32.57 13.20
CA ASN A 99 -0.86 33.06 12.25
C ASN A 99 -1.46 33.67 10.97
N GLY A 100 -2.80 33.70 10.85
CA GLY A 100 -3.53 34.19 9.68
C GLY A 100 -4.00 33.07 8.73
N TYR A 101 -4.79 33.41 7.71
CA TYR A 101 -5.28 32.45 6.72
C TYR A 101 -4.20 32.14 5.68
N SER A 102 -4.01 30.85 5.35
CA SER A 102 -3.07 30.40 4.31
C SER A 102 -3.63 29.23 3.50
N GLU A 103 -3.18 29.08 2.25
CA GLU A 103 -3.58 27.94 1.39
C GLU A 103 -3.21 26.59 2.01
N ASP A 104 -2.04 26.52 2.65
CA ASP A 104 -1.56 25.30 3.33
C ASP A 104 -2.44 24.92 4.54
N ASN A 105 -3.19 25.88 5.10
CA ASN A 105 -4.10 25.69 6.23
C ASN A 105 -5.56 25.90 5.80
N SER A 106 -5.96 25.20 4.75
CA SER A 106 -7.30 25.25 4.19
C SER A 106 -7.75 23.88 3.67
N MET A 107 -9.07 23.71 3.45
CA MET A 107 -9.62 22.53 2.80
C MET A 107 -10.58 22.91 1.68
N LYS A 108 -10.50 22.17 0.57
CA LYS A 108 -11.28 22.42 -0.64
C LYS A 108 -12.32 21.33 -0.81
N GLU A 109 -13.52 21.74 -1.20
CA GLU A 109 -14.63 20.87 -1.57
C GLU A 109 -15.14 21.28 -2.96
N VAL A 110 -15.62 20.29 -3.72
CA VAL A 110 -16.17 20.52 -5.05
C VAL A 110 -17.63 20.97 -4.92
N VAL A 111 -18.00 22.02 -5.64
CA VAL A 111 -19.38 22.54 -5.70
C VAL A 111 -19.93 22.36 -7.10
N ILE A 112 -21.13 21.81 -7.22
CA ILE A 112 -21.89 21.74 -8.48
C ILE A 112 -23.03 22.75 -8.50
N ALA A 113 -23.44 23.21 -9.68
CA ALA A 113 -24.67 23.98 -9.82
C ALA A 113 -25.87 23.15 -9.32
N GLY A 114 -26.71 23.75 -8.48
CA GLY A 114 -27.77 23.05 -7.75
C GLY A 114 -27.40 22.78 -6.29
N ARG A 115 -27.93 21.71 -5.71
CA ARG A 115 -27.83 21.42 -4.27
C ARG A 115 -26.53 20.70 -3.91
N ASN A 116 -25.88 21.14 -2.83
CA ASN A 116 -24.62 20.63 -2.31
C ASN A 116 -24.69 20.44 -0.80
N SER A 117 -23.94 19.46 -0.29
CA SER A 117 -23.70 19.24 1.14
C SER A 117 -22.19 19.22 1.36
N LEU A 118 -21.64 20.31 1.88
CA LEU A 118 -20.21 20.48 2.12
C LEU A 118 -19.88 20.10 3.55
N ALA A 119 -18.75 19.42 3.78
CA ALA A 119 -18.33 18.94 5.10
C ALA A 119 -16.87 19.27 5.38
N TYR A 120 -16.61 20.22 6.27
CA TYR A 120 -15.28 20.70 6.59
C TYR A 120 -14.86 20.31 8.02
N PRO A 121 -14.02 19.27 8.19
CA PRO A 121 -13.35 18.99 9.47
C PRO A 121 -12.63 20.21 10.08
N LEU A 122 -13.12 20.68 11.22
CA LEU A 122 -12.59 21.82 11.97
C LEU A 122 -11.33 21.46 12.76
N SER A 123 -10.40 22.41 12.91
CA SER A 123 -9.27 22.31 13.86
C SER A 123 -9.71 22.69 15.29
N ILE A 124 -8.88 22.40 16.31
CA ILE A 124 -9.25 22.44 17.74
C ILE A 124 -9.68 23.85 18.23
N GLN A 125 -9.45 24.93 17.47
CA GLN A 125 -9.87 26.31 17.77
C GLN A 125 -10.44 27.06 16.54
N ALA A 126 -11.27 26.43 15.72
CA ALA A 126 -11.66 26.96 14.41
C ALA A 126 -12.80 28.01 14.40
N SER A 127 -12.82 29.00 15.29
CA SER A 127 -13.78 30.12 15.20
C SER A 127 -13.11 31.46 15.55
N PRO A 128 -13.19 32.49 14.69
CA PRO A 128 -13.85 32.48 13.37
C PRO A 128 -13.05 31.71 12.31
N VAL A 129 -13.72 31.26 11.25
CA VAL A 129 -13.10 30.69 10.03
C VAL A 129 -13.41 31.58 8.84
N ARG A 130 -12.53 31.57 7.83
CA ARG A 130 -12.82 32.18 6.53
C ARG A 130 -13.31 31.11 5.57
N TRP A 131 -14.41 31.39 4.89
CA TRP A 131 -15.00 30.52 3.90
C TRP A 131 -15.03 31.25 2.56
N ASP A 132 -14.51 30.58 1.54
CA ASP A 132 -14.49 31.06 0.17
C ASP A 132 -15.49 30.15 -0.55
N PRO A 133 -16.75 30.60 -0.69
CA PRO A 133 -17.84 29.69 -1.04
C PRO A 133 -17.82 29.29 -2.53
N LEU A 134 -17.17 30.08 -3.41
CA LEU A 134 -16.87 29.77 -4.81
C LEU A 134 -15.56 30.48 -5.21
N ASN A 135 -14.94 30.04 -6.31
CA ASN A 135 -13.80 30.69 -6.95
C ASN A 135 -14.19 31.54 -8.19
N SER A 136 -15.47 31.91 -8.31
CA SER A 136 -16.05 32.64 -9.43
C SER A 136 -17.29 33.42 -9.01
N PRO A 137 -17.81 34.36 -9.82
CA PRO A 137 -19.07 35.04 -9.53
C PRO A 137 -20.24 34.05 -9.45
N GLY A 138 -21.19 34.31 -8.57
CA GLY A 138 -22.35 33.47 -8.38
C GLY A 138 -23.27 33.92 -7.24
N THR A 139 -24.39 33.21 -7.10
CA THR A 139 -25.30 33.34 -5.95
C THR A 139 -25.41 32.00 -5.26
N ILE A 140 -25.36 32.03 -3.92
CA ILE A 140 -25.49 30.85 -3.08
C ILE A 140 -26.63 31.07 -2.09
N GLU A 141 -27.48 30.05 -1.96
CA GLU A 141 -28.48 29.96 -0.91
C GLU A 141 -28.02 28.94 0.13
N VAL A 142 -27.63 29.40 1.31
CA VAL A 142 -27.27 28.52 2.43
C VAL A 142 -28.54 28.13 3.16
N LEU A 143 -28.84 26.82 3.20
CA LEU A 143 -30.06 26.25 3.75
C LEU A 143 -29.91 25.84 5.22
N ASP A 144 -28.77 25.26 5.58
CA ASP A 144 -28.47 24.79 6.94
C ASP A 144 -26.97 24.86 7.20
N THR A 145 -26.59 25.28 8.41
CA THR A 145 -25.21 25.23 8.88
C THR A 145 -25.15 24.61 10.27
N ARG A 146 -24.48 23.47 10.36
CA ARG A 146 -24.41 22.69 11.60
C ARG A 146 -23.02 22.14 11.83
N VAL A 147 -22.65 21.98 13.09
CA VAL A 147 -21.41 21.28 13.45
C VAL A 147 -21.77 19.88 13.90
N SER A 148 -21.14 18.86 13.32
CA SER A 148 -21.31 17.48 13.76
C SER A 148 -20.10 17.01 14.54
N VAL A 149 -20.34 16.31 15.65
CA VAL A 149 -19.31 15.64 16.45
C VAL A 149 -19.72 14.18 16.63
N PHE A 150 -18.84 13.22 16.34
CA PHE A 150 -19.21 11.80 16.18
C PHE A 150 -20.36 11.58 15.18
N GLY A 151 -20.45 12.40 14.13
CA GLY A 151 -21.55 12.36 13.16
C GLY A 151 -22.91 12.87 13.69
N LEU A 152 -23.00 13.26 14.97
CA LEU A 152 -24.20 13.88 15.55
C LEU A 152 -24.17 15.38 15.30
N GLY A 153 -25.04 15.85 14.39
CA GLY A 153 -25.21 17.27 14.10
C GLY A 153 -25.90 18.03 15.22
N PHE A 154 -25.36 19.20 15.58
CA PHE A 154 -26.01 20.16 16.46
C PHE A 154 -25.74 21.59 15.97
N LEU A 155 -26.60 22.52 16.39
CA LEU A 155 -26.45 23.94 16.08
C LEU A 155 -25.54 24.58 17.14
N PRO A 156 -24.34 25.08 16.79
CA PRO A 156 -23.40 25.67 17.74
C PRO A 156 -23.76 27.13 18.11
N GLY A 157 -25.04 27.41 18.36
CA GLY A 157 -25.56 28.77 18.60
C GLY A 157 -25.88 29.54 17.31
N ALA A 158 -25.98 30.88 17.40
CA ALA A 158 -26.28 31.76 16.26
C ALA A 158 -25.06 31.91 15.35
N MET A 159 -24.93 31.03 14.34
CA MET A 159 -23.88 31.13 13.34
C MET A 159 -24.10 32.38 12.47
N SER A 160 -23.07 33.19 12.29
CA SER A 160 -23.17 34.45 11.54
C SER A 160 -22.18 34.53 10.38
N PHE A 161 -22.62 35.16 9.30
CA PHE A 161 -21.83 35.43 8.11
C PHE A 161 -21.45 36.92 8.07
N LYS A 162 -20.18 37.21 7.81
CA LYS A 162 -19.69 38.56 7.63
C LYS A 162 -18.87 38.64 6.34
N ALA A 163 -19.24 39.53 5.43
CA ALA A 163 -18.51 39.73 4.18
C ALA A 163 -17.07 40.19 4.46
N LEU A 164 -16.09 39.59 3.77
CA LEU A 164 -14.68 40.01 3.80
C LEU A 164 -14.26 40.61 2.46
N ASN A 165 -14.42 39.88 1.35
CA ASN A 165 -13.98 40.29 0.02
C ASN A 165 -15.00 39.92 -1.06
N GLN A 166 -15.24 40.81 -2.03
CA GLN A 166 -16.06 40.58 -3.24
C GLN A 166 -17.48 40.00 -3.04
N ILE A 167 -18.07 40.19 -1.85
CA ILE A 167 -19.47 39.91 -1.57
C ILE A 167 -20.30 41.18 -1.80
N GLU A 168 -21.36 41.09 -2.60
CA GLU A 168 -22.29 42.18 -2.88
C GLU A 168 -23.31 42.34 -1.75
N SER A 169 -23.94 41.24 -1.32
CA SER A 169 -24.93 41.27 -0.24
C SER A 169 -25.08 39.91 0.45
N ILE A 170 -25.45 39.96 1.74
CA ILE A 170 -25.83 38.80 2.56
C ILE A 170 -27.23 39.09 3.11
N ASN A 171 -28.24 38.40 2.58
CA ASN A 171 -29.63 38.55 3.01
C ASN A 171 -30.07 37.32 3.81
N ASN A 172 -30.25 37.49 5.12
CA ASN A 172 -30.76 36.44 5.99
C ASN A 172 -32.28 36.44 5.97
N LEU A 173 -32.88 35.39 5.39
CA LEU A 173 -34.32 35.11 5.42
C LEU A 173 -34.62 34.15 6.59
N SER A 174 -35.91 33.92 6.86
CA SER A 174 -36.35 33.09 7.99
C SER A 174 -35.88 31.63 7.93
N ASP A 175 -35.57 31.13 6.73
CA ASP A 175 -35.27 29.73 6.43
C ASP A 175 -33.97 29.52 5.62
N LYS A 176 -33.32 30.59 5.15
CA LYS A 176 -32.07 30.53 4.38
C LYS A 176 -31.28 31.83 4.40
N SER A 177 -29.99 31.77 4.13
CA SER A 177 -29.14 32.94 3.88
C SER A 177 -28.74 33.02 2.41
N VAL A 178 -29.11 34.11 1.73
CA VAL A 178 -28.76 34.33 0.32
C VAL A 178 -27.53 35.23 0.24
N ILE A 179 -26.45 34.69 -0.33
CA ILE A 179 -25.16 35.35 -0.50
C ILE A 179 -24.97 35.62 -1.99
N ARG A 180 -24.87 36.91 -2.36
CA ARG A 180 -24.58 37.34 -3.73
C ARG A 180 -23.16 37.85 -3.83
N MET A 181 -22.42 37.33 -4.79
CA MET A 181 -21.06 37.77 -5.11
C MET A 181 -21.11 38.88 -6.16
N GLN A 182 -20.09 39.73 -6.16
CA GLN A 182 -19.96 40.76 -7.20
C GLN A 182 -19.78 40.12 -8.59
N GLU A 183 -20.29 40.74 -9.65
CA GLU A 183 -20.17 40.20 -11.02
C GLU A 183 -18.71 40.05 -11.49
N SER A 184 -17.79 40.85 -10.93
CA SER A 184 -16.35 40.77 -11.19
C SER A 184 -15.57 39.94 -10.17
N ALA A 185 -16.25 39.14 -9.33
CA ALA A 185 -15.60 38.36 -8.28
C ALA A 185 -14.72 37.24 -8.84
N PHE A 186 -13.49 37.15 -8.38
CA PHE A 186 -12.55 36.06 -8.67
C PHE A 186 -12.10 35.34 -7.39
N ASP A 187 -12.35 35.95 -6.23
CA ASP A 187 -12.01 35.42 -4.91
C ASP A 187 -12.98 35.96 -3.83
N PRO A 188 -14.27 35.56 -3.87
CA PRO A 188 -15.25 35.97 -2.87
C PRO A 188 -14.96 35.30 -1.52
N GLU A 189 -14.81 36.11 -0.48
CA GLU A 189 -14.43 35.66 0.87
C GLU A 189 -15.46 36.12 1.90
N LEU A 190 -15.77 35.25 2.86
CA LEU A 190 -16.62 35.58 4.01
C LEU A 190 -16.12 34.93 5.30
N GLU A 191 -16.40 35.58 6.42
CA GLU A 191 -16.09 35.11 7.76
C GLU A 191 -17.30 34.42 8.38
N LEU A 192 -17.07 33.23 8.93
CA LEU A 192 -18.04 32.36 9.56
C LEU A 192 -17.70 32.26 11.06
N THR A 193 -18.63 32.69 11.92
CA THR A 193 -18.44 32.69 13.38
C THR A 193 -19.46 31.77 14.05
N PHE A 194 -18.98 30.93 14.98
CA PHE A 194 -19.81 30.05 15.82
C PHE A 194 -19.22 29.87 17.23
N ASP A 195 -20.01 29.35 18.18
CA ASP A 195 -19.56 29.11 19.57
C ASP A 195 -18.63 27.88 19.66
N ALA A 196 -17.33 28.12 19.52
CA ALA A 196 -16.31 27.08 19.62
C ALA A 196 -16.25 26.44 21.02
N GLU A 197 -16.62 27.17 22.08
CA GLU A 197 -16.63 26.63 23.43
C GLU A 197 -17.75 25.59 23.60
N GLN A 198 -18.94 25.89 23.06
CA GLN A 198 -20.06 24.95 23.01
C GLN A 198 -19.68 23.68 22.24
N VAL A 199 -19.05 23.82 21.08
CA VAL A 199 -18.58 22.67 20.28
C VAL A 199 -17.61 21.79 21.07
N SER A 200 -16.65 22.41 21.77
CA SER A 200 -15.68 21.69 22.61
C SER A 200 -16.36 20.95 23.77
N ARG A 201 -17.29 21.60 24.50
CA ARG A 201 -18.04 20.97 25.60
C ARG A 201 -18.86 19.77 25.12
N VAL A 202 -19.55 19.90 23.98
CA VAL A 202 -20.33 18.79 23.39
C VAL A 202 -19.42 17.63 23.02
N ARG A 203 -18.25 17.91 22.42
CA ARG A 203 -17.25 16.88 22.08
C ARG A 203 -16.76 16.12 23.31
N ILE A 204 -16.41 16.82 24.39
CA ILE A 204 -15.97 16.20 25.65
C ILE A 204 -17.09 15.33 26.22
N MET A 205 -18.31 15.85 26.31
CA MET A 205 -19.45 15.13 26.87
C MET A 205 -19.77 13.86 26.09
N LEU A 206 -19.83 13.93 24.75
CA LEU A 206 -20.07 12.77 23.89
C LEU A 206 -18.95 11.74 24.02
N SER A 207 -17.69 12.19 24.07
CA SER A 207 -16.54 11.30 24.26
C SER A 207 -16.64 10.52 25.57
N VAL A 208 -17.06 11.18 26.66
CA VAL A 208 -17.27 10.52 27.96
C VAL A 208 -18.42 9.53 27.93
N LEU A 209 -19.56 9.91 27.35
CA LEU A 209 -20.75 9.06 27.27
C LEU A 209 -20.47 7.80 26.44
N ILE A 210 -19.84 7.97 25.27
CA ILE A 210 -19.43 6.85 24.41
C ILE A 210 -18.39 6.00 25.13
N GLY A 211 -17.38 6.61 25.76
CA GLY A 211 -16.36 5.91 26.52
C GLY A 211 -16.94 5.05 27.64
N PHE A 212 -17.91 5.57 28.39
CA PHE A 212 -18.63 4.83 29.42
C PHE A 212 -19.44 3.66 28.84
N ALA A 213 -20.21 3.92 27.77
CA ALA A 213 -21.02 2.90 27.11
C ALA A 213 -20.17 1.73 26.57
N VAL A 214 -19.06 2.05 25.89
CA VAL A 214 -18.10 1.05 25.36
C VAL A 214 -17.46 0.25 26.51
N SER A 215 -17.09 0.92 27.60
CA SER A 215 -16.52 0.27 28.79
C SER A 215 -17.49 -0.68 29.46
N LEU A 216 -18.75 -0.25 29.60
CA LEU A 216 -19.80 -1.07 30.18
C LEU A 216 -20.08 -2.29 29.29
N LEU A 217 -20.25 -2.07 27.98
CA LEU A 217 -20.44 -3.15 27.01
C LEU A 217 -19.29 -4.16 27.06
N PHE A 218 -18.04 -3.67 27.09
CA PHE A 218 -16.87 -4.54 27.18
C PHE A 218 -16.84 -5.36 28.46
N LEU A 219 -17.16 -4.76 29.62
CA LEU A 219 -17.24 -5.50 30.88
C LEU A 219 -18.38 -6.50 30.92
N VAL A 220 -19.52 -6.20 30.29
CA VAL A 220 -20.62 -7.14 30.09
C VAL A 220 -20.16 -8.31 29.23
N LEU A 221 -19.51 -8.06 28.08
CA LEU A 221 -18.95 -9.10 27.23
C LEU A 221 -17.89 -9.95 27.96
N LEU A 222 -17.05 -9.34 28.80
CA LEU A 222 -16.10 -10.06 29.64
C LEU A 222 -16.75 -10.88 30.74
N HIS A 223 -17.86 -10.41 31.31
CA HIS A 223 -18.62 -11.15 32.30
C HIS A 223 -19.22 -12.41 31.69
N PHE A 224 -19.84 -12.28 30.52
CA PHE A 224 -20.34 -13.41 29.75
C PHE A 224 -19.26 -14.13 28.96
N ALA A 225 -17.98 -13.78 29.10
CA ALA A 225 -16.92 -14.37 28.28
C ALA A 225 -16.78 -15.88 28.50
N SER A 226 -17.11 -16.42 29.68
CA SER A 226 -17.14 -17.87 29.89
C SER A 226 -18.27 -18.55 29.11
N ASP A 227 -19.43 -17.91 29.02
CA ASP A 227 -20.61 -18.44 28.33
C ASP A 227 -20.48 -18.27 26.82
N ILE A 228 -19.95 -17.13 26.38
CA ILE A 228 -19.50 -16.88 25.01
C ILE A 228 -18.40 -17.88 24.63
N LYS A 229 -17.40 -18.09 25.50
CA LYS A 229 -16.36 -19.10 25.29
C LYS A 229 -16.94 -20.50 25.25
N ALA A 230 -18.00 -20.82 25.99
CA ALA A 230 -18.70 -22.10 25.88
C ALA A 230 -19.38 -22.24 24.51
N LEU A 231 -20.04 -21.18 24.03
CA LEU A 231 -20.66 -21.11 22.69
C LEU A 231 -19.62 -21.32 21.57
N PHE A 232 -18.43 -20.75 21.73
CA PHE A 232 -17.33 -20.83 20.76
C PHE A 232 -16.21 -21.82 21.15
N SER A 233 -16.44 -22.67 22.16
CA SER A 233 -15.41 -23.60 22.71
C SER A 233 -14.97 -24.66 21.70
N ARG A 234 -15.79 -24.89 20.68
CA ARG A 234 -15.51 -25.78 19.55
C ARG A 234 -14.59 -25.16 18.51
N LEU A 235 -14.41 -23.83 18.52
CA LEU A 235 -13.59 -23.14 17.55
C LEU A 235 -12.12 -23.10 18.01
N PRO A 236 -11.17 -23.40 17.12
CA PRO A 236 -9.76 -23.40 17.46
C PRO A 236 -9.23 -21.97 17.64
N ALA A 237 -8.24 -21.80 18.52
CA ALA A 237 -7.68 -20.48 18.89
C ALA A 237 -7.18 -19.64 17.68
N TRP A 238 -6.70 -20.29 16.62
CA TRP A 238 -6.22 -19.62 15.41
C TRP A 238 -7.35 -18.91 14.64
N LEU A 239 -8.60 -19.39 14.75
CA LEU A 239 -9.72 -18.79 14.05
C LEU A 239 -10.06 -17.41 14.61
N TYR A 240 -9.90 -17.19 15.92
CA TYR A 240 -10.08 -15.87 16.52
C TYR A 240 -9.06 -14.86 15.98
N VAL A 241 -7.81 -15.29 15.73
CA VAL A 241 -6.78 -14.43 15.15
C VAL A 241 -7.11 -14.09 13.70
N VAL A 242 -7.58 -15.08 12.93
CA VAL A 242 -8.10 -14.89 11.57
C VAL A 242 -9.24 -13.87 11.56
N CYS A 243 -10.26 -14.05 12.41
CA CYS A 243 -11.39 -13.12 12.50
C CYS A 243 -10.97 -11.71 12.95
N LEU A 244 -10.06 -11.61 13.93
CA LEU A 244 -9.54 -10.33 14.40
C LEU A 244 -8.83 -9.58 13.28
N LEU A 245 -7.91 -10.24 12.57
CA LEU A 245 -7.17 -9.60 11.47
C LEU A 245 -8.09 -9.31 10.28
N ALA A 246 -9.09 -10.16 10.01
CA ALA A 246 -10.07 -9.91 8.96
C ALA A 246 -10.91 -8.66 9.29
N PHE A 247 -11.39 -8.55 10.53
CA PHE A 247 -12.11 -7.36 11.00
C PHE A 247 -11.22 -6.11 10.96
N LEU A 248 -9.94 -6.24 11.36
CA LEU A 248 -9.00 -5.13 11.30
C LEU A 248 -8.77 -4.65 9.86
N ASN A 249 -8.58 -5.56 8.90
CA ASN A 249 -8.42 -5.19 7.50
C ASN A 249 -9.72 -4.64 6.91
N LEU A 250 -10.88 -5.20 7.29
CA LEU A 250 -12.18 -4.67 6.90
C LEU A 250 -12.39 -3.22 7.39
N TYR A 251 -11.97 -2.93 8.62
CA TYR A 251 -12.07 -1.59 9.20
C TYR A 251 -11.09 -0.62 8.53
N VAL A 252 -9.81 -1.01 8.45
CA VAL A 252 -8.75 -0.14 7.92
C VAL A 252 -8.95 0.15 6.43
N PHE A 253 -9.30 -0.87 5.64
CA PHE A 253 -9.49 -0.74 4.20
C PHE A 253 -10.97 -0.64 3.81
N TYR A 254 -11.83 -0.12 4.69
CA TYR A 254 -13.29 -0.08 4.45
C TYR A 254 -13.61 0.61 3.12
N ASP A 255 -13.09 1.82 2.91
CA ASP A 255 -13.35 2.61 1.71
C ASP A 255 -12.82 1.91 0.46
N GLN A 256 -11.65 1.29 0.54
CA GLN A 256 -11.03 0.56 -0.56
C GLN A 256 -11.79 -0.73 -0.90
N LEU A 257 -12.23 -1.48 0.11
CA LEU A 257 -12.96 -2.74 -0.06
C LEU A 257 -14.37 -2.53 -0.61
N PHE A 258 -15.02 -1.41 -0.28
CA PHE A 258 -16.35 -1.06 -0.78
C PHE A 258 -16.33 -0.09 -1.97
N GLY A 259 -15.16 0.18 -2.56
CA GLY A 259 -15.03 0.90 -3.83
C GLY A 259 -15.22 2.41 -3.73
N GLN A 260 -15.08 2.98 -2.52
CA GLN A 260 -15.14 4.42 -2.26
C GLN A 260 -13.79 5.11 -2.51
N SER A 261 -12.69 4.37 -2.40
CA SER A 261 -11.32 4.87 -2.63
C SER A 261 -10.44 3.84 -3.32
N VAL A 262 -9.36 4.28 -3.96
CA VAL A 262 -8.35 3.42 -4.60
C VAL A 262 -6.94 3.85 -4.17
N PHE A 263 -5.98 2.90 -4.19
CA PHE A 263 -4.59 3.26 -3.92
C PHE A 263 -4.04 4.18 -5.02
N PRO A 264 -3.24 5.19 -4.65
CA PRO A 264 -2.87 6.27 -5.55
C PRO A 264 -1.79 5.86 -6.57
N TRP A 265 -1.50 6.80 -7.48
CA TRP A 265 -0.33 6.79 -8.37
C TRP A 265 -0.15 5.48 -9.15
N ASP A 266 1.00 4.82 -9.04
CA ASP A 266 1.38 3.66 -9.86
C ASP A 266 0.41 2.48 -9.73
N PHE A 267 -0.29 2.34 -8.60
CA PHE A 267 -1.21 1.23 -8.38
C PHE A 267 -2.39 1.26 -9.36
N SER A 268 -3.06 2.42 -9.45
CA SER A 268 -4.18 2.64 -10.35
C SER A 268 -3.79 2.61 -11.84
N LEU A 269 -2.48 2.70 -12.10
CA LEU A 269 -1.87 2.76 -13.42
C LEU A 269 -1.28 1.39 -13.80
N THR A 270 0.03 1.19 -13.63
CA THR A 270 0.78 0.04 -14.18
C THR A 270 0.40 -1.28 -13.52
N TYR A 271 0.33 -1.28 -12.18
CA TYR A 271 0.07 -2.51 -11.41
C TYR A 271 -1.35 -3.03 -11.60
N HIS A 272 -2.29 -2.19 -12.03
CA HIS A 272 -3.61 -2.60 -12.47
C HIS A 272 -3.63 -2.96 -13.98
N ALA A 273 -3.11 -2.08 -14.83
CA ALA A 273 -3.30 -2.17 -16.28
C ALA A 273 -2.62 -3.39 -16.91
N ILE A 274 -1.40 -3.73 -16.47
CA ILE A 274 -0.65 -4.84 -17.08
C ILE A 274 -1.32 -6.19 -16.77
N PRO A 275 -1.70 -6.50 -15.51
CA PRO A 275 -2.48 -7.70 -15.24
C PRO A 275 -3.83 -7.76 -15.93
N ASN A 276 -4.54 -6.62 -16.04
CA ASN A 276 -5.77 -6.54 -16.81
C ASN A 276 -5.56 -6.99 -18.27
N TYR A 277 -4.52 -6.49 -18.94
CA TYR A 277 -4.18 -6.85 -20.31
C TYR A 277 -3.92 -8.35 -20.49
N TRP A 278 -3.03 -8.93 -19.67
CA TRP A 278 -2.63 -10.31 -19.91
C TRP A 278 -3.72 -11.31 -19.48
N LEU A 279 -4.51 -11.01 -18.44
CA LEU A 279 -5.68 -11.80 -18.08
C LEU A 279 -6.74 -11.77 -19.19
N THR A 280 -7.03 -10.59 -19.73
CA THR A 280 -7.93 -10.43 -20.88
C THR A 280 -7.43 -11.23 -22.09
N SER A 281 -6.12 -11.21 -22.33
CA SER A 281 -5.49 -11.97 -23.41
C SER A 281 -5.69 -13.48 -23.25
N LEU A 282 -5.46 -14.00 -22.04
CA LEU A 282 -5.69 -15.42 -21.74
C LEU A 282 -7.16 -15.81 -21.87
N GLN A 283 -8.09 -14.97 -21.41
CA GLN A 283 -9.54 -15.18 -21.56
C GLN A 283 -9.97 -15.17 -23.03
N ALA A 284 -9.29 -14.39 -23.88
CA ALA A 284 -9.47 -14.40 -25.33
C ALA A 284 -8.73 -15.55 -26.05
N GLY A 285 -8.09 -16.47 -25.31
CA GLY A 285 -7.39 -17.63 -25.85
C GLY A 285 -6.01 -17.30 -26.45
N GLN A 286 -5.39 -16.19 -26.07
CA GLN A 286 -4.07 -15.77 -26.55
C GLN A 286 -3.08 -15.65 -25.39
N PHE A 287 -1.96 -16.39 -25.46
CA PHE A 287 -0.87 -16.23 -24.50
C PHE A 287 -0.07 -14.95 -24.84
N PRO A 288 0.00 -13.93 -23.96
CA PRO A 288 0.50 -12.60 -24.34
C PRO A 288 2.02 -12.49 -24.27
N SER A 289 2.77 -13.14 -25.18
CA SER A 289 4.24 -12.99 -25.21
C SER A 289 4.67 -11.62 -25.76
N TRP A 290 3.93 -11.07 -26.72
CA TRP A 290 4.11 -9.75 -27.31
C TRP A 290 2.95 -8.83 -26.93
N VAL A 291 3.27 -7.61 -26.49
CA VAL A 291 2.31 -6.53 -26.25
C VAL A 291 2.37 -5.59 -27.45
N PRO A 292 1.36 -5.53 -28.32
CA PRO A 292 1.39 -4.63 -29.48
C PRO A 292 0.90 -3.20 -29.16
N PHE A 293 0.12 -3.04 -28.09
CA PHE A 293 -0.66 -1.83 -27.82
C PHE A 293 0.15 -0.75 -27.09
N GLN A 294 1.19 -1.12 -26.35
CA GLN A 294 1.92 -0.19 -25.50
C GLN A 294 3.37 -0.02 -25.97
N GLY A 295 3.82 1.23 -25.97
CA GLY A 295 5.13 1.71 -26.42
C GLY A 295 5.70 1.02 -27.65
N MET A 296 4.94 1.12 -28.75
CA MET A 296 5.29 0.64 -30.10
C MET A 296 5.44 -0.88 -30.25
N GLY A 297 5.30 -1.65 -29.19
CA GLY A 297 5.44 -3.10 -29.22
C GLY A 297 6.65 -3.59 -28.43
N TYR A 298 6.44 -4.56 -27.55
CA TYR A 298 7.54 -5.21 -26.82
C TYR A 298 7.15 -6.59 -26.25
N PRO A 299 8.12 -7.43 -25.85
CA PRO A 299 7.83 -8.70 -25.19
C PRO A 299 7.39 -8.51 -23.73
N LEU A 300 6.19 -8.98 -23.36
CA LEU A 300 5.66 -8.83 -21.99
C LEU A 300 6.60 -9.46 -20.95
N LEU A 301 7.25 -10.57 -21.29
CA LEU A 301 8.16 -11.30 -20.40
C LEU A 301 9.43 -10.50 -20.05
N MET A 302 9.72 -9.42 -20.78
CA MET A 302 10.81 -8.51 -20.40
C MET A 302 10.43 -7.58 -19.25
N ASN A 303 9.14 -7.48 -18.90
CA ASN A 303 8.68 -6.78 -17.72
C ASN A 303 8.59 -7.73 -16.52
N MET A 304 9.61 -7.69 -15.66
CA MET A 304 9.69 -8.50 -14.43
C MET A 304 8.58 -8.20 -13.42
N GLN A 305 7.93 -7.03 -13.52
CA GLN A 305 6.84 -6.60 -12.63
C GLN A 305 5.45 -6.88 -13.24
N SER A 306 5.37 -7.56 -14.39
CA SER A 306 4.10 -7.88 -15.07
C SER A 306 3.17 -8.79 -14.29
N GLY A 307 3.71 -9.61 -13.37
CA GLY A 307 2.95 -10.59 -12.61
C GLY A 307 2.35 -11.73 -13.44
N LEU A 308 2.78 -11.92 -14.70
CA LEU A 308 2.26 -12.97 -15.60
C LEU A 308 2.48 -14.38 -15.05
N PHE A 309 3.59 -14.61 -14.35
CA PHE A 309 3.92 -15.91 -13.75
C PHE A 309 3.58 -15.99 -12.27
N TYR A 310 2.92 -14.97 -11.70
CA TYR A 310 2.51 -14.97 -10.30
C TYR A 310 1.27 -15.84 -10.12
N PRO A 311 1.38 -17.07 -9.56
CA PRO A 311 0.29 -18.04 -9.60
C PRO A 311 -1.02 -17.54 -8.95
N PRO A 312 -1.00 -16.78 -7.84
CA PRO A 312 -2.21 -16.21 -7.26
C PRO A 312 -3.03 -15.30 -8.19
N ASN A 313 -2.44 -14.67 -9.21
CA ASN A 313 -3.22 -13.90 -10.20
C ASN A 313 -4.12 -14.79 -11.07
N TYR A 314 -3.82 -16.09 -11.21
CA TYR A 314 -4.62 -16.99 -12.04
C TYR A 314 -5.99 -17.31 -11.45
N ILE A 315 -6.28 -16.90 -10.21
CA ILE A 315 -7.63 -16.98 -9.64
C ILE A 315 -8.65 -16.25 -10.52
N PHE A 316 -8.27 -15.11 -11.10
CA PHE A 316 -9.14 -14.31 -11.97
C PHE A 316 -9.44 -15.02 -13.29
N TYR A 317 -8.45 -15.74 -13.83
CA TYR A 317 -8.63 -16.56 -15.03
C TYR A 317 -9.47 -17.82 -14.75
N VAL A 318 -9.10 -18.60 -13.72
CA VAL A 318 -9.73 -19.90 -13.40
C VAL A 318 -11.20 -19.74 -13.02
N PHE A 319 -11.54 -18.71 -12.24
CA PHE A 319 -12.92 -18.45 -11.82
C PHE A 319 -13.66 -17.46 -12.72
N ASN A 320 -13.06 -17.05 -13.84
CA ASN A 320 -13.62 -16.08 -14.79
C ASN A 320 -14.09 -14.78 -14.12
N ILE A 321 -13.29 -14.27 -13.18
CA ILE A 321 -13.56 -13.02 -12.45
C ILE A 321 -12.89 -11.87 -13.25
N PRO A 322 -13.63 -10.82 -13.65
CA PRO A 322 -13.04 -9.65 -14.29
C PRO A 322 -12.00 -8.98 -13.38
N TYR A 323 -10.80 -8.73 -13.91
CA TYR A 323 -9.74 -8.03 -13.17
C TYR A 323 -9.92 -6.51 -13.26
N THR A 324 -10.92 -6.01 -12.54
CA THR A 324 -11.16 -4.57 -12.38
C THR A 324 -10.16 -3.95 -11.42
N LEU A 325 -10.06 -2.61 -11.39
CA LEU A 325 -9.23 -1.93 -10.40
C LEU A 325 -9.66 -2.28 -8.97
N HIS A 326 -10.97 -2.31 -8.72
CA HIS A 326 -11.51 -2.71 -7.41
C HIS A 326 -11.10 -4.15 -7.03
N ALA A 327 -11.13 -5.09 -7.99
CA ALA A 327 -10.65 -6.44 -7.75
C ALA A 327 -9.14 -6.49 -7.42
N ALA A 328 -8.33 -5.65 -8.08
CA ALA A 328 -6.91 -5.50 -7.77
C ALA A 328 -6.70 -4.94 -6.35
N VAL A 329 -7.48 -3.92 -5.95
CA VAL A 329 -7.46 -3.33 -4.60
C VAL A 329 -7.77 -4.38 -3.55
N VAL A 330 -8.90 -5.10 -3.69
CA VAL A 330 -9.29 -6.18 -2.77
C VAL A 330 -8.17 -7.23 -2.68
N PHE A 331 -7.57 -7.57 -3.82
CA PHE A 331 -6.48 -8.54 -3.85
C PHE A 331 -5.23 -8.04 -3.10
N GLN A 332 -4.86 -6.76 -3.20
CA GLN A 332 -3.78 -6.17 -2.40
C GLN A 332 -4.09 -6.23 -0.90
N VAL A 333 -5.32 -5.89 -0.48
CA VAL A 333 -5.74 -5.98 0.94
C VAL A 333 -5.59 -7.41 1.47
N MET A 334 -5.91 -8.43 0.66
CA MET A 334 -5.72 -9.83 1.05
C MET A 334 -4.24 -10.18 1.31
N HIS A 335 -3.28 -9.52 0.65
CA HIS A 335 -1.86 -9.72 0.94
C HIS A 335 -1.48 -9.13 2.30
N VAL A 336 -2.00 -7.94 2.64
CA VAL A 336 -1.77 -7.32 3.96
C VAL A 336 -2.34 -8.20 5.07
N PHE A 337 -3.56 -8.71 4.89
CA PHE A 337 -4.16 -9.70 5.77
C PHE A 337 -3.30 -10.97 5.91
N PHE A 338 -2.82 -11.52 4.78
CA PHE A 338 -1.93 -12.69 4.78
C PHE A 338 -0.62 -12.41 5.52
N ALA A 339 -0.08 -11.20 5.44
CA ALA A 339 1.12 -10.78 6.17
C ALA A 339 0.93 -10.87 7.69
N GLY A 340 -0.21 -10.35 8.20
CA GLY A 340 -0.54 -10.39 9.61
C GLY A 340 -0.62 -11.82 10.15
N LEU A 341 -1.25 -12.73 9.39
CA LEU A 341 -1.28 -14.15 9.73
C LEU A 341 0.11 -14.77 9.75
N GLY A 342 0.96 -14.43 8.78
CA GLY A 342 2.35 -14.88 8.74
C GLY A 342 3.12 -14.43 9.98
N ALA A 343 2.95 -13.18 10.41
CA ALA A 343 3.60 -12.65 11.60
C ALA A 343 3.15 -13.39 12.88
N TYR A 344 1.86 -13.70 13.01
CA TYR A 344 1.37 -14.54 14.10
C TYR A 344 2.04 -15.93 14.08
N VAL A 345 2.08 -16.58 12.92
CA VAL A 345 2.67 -17.92 12.76
C VAL A 345 4.17 -17.91 13.06
N LEU A 346 4.90 -16.90 12.59
CA LEU A 346 6.32 -16.69 12.91
C LEU A 346 6.53 -16.58 14.42
N LEU A 347 5.82 -15.67 15.08
CA LEU A 347 6.01 -15.43 16.52
C LEU A 347 5.71 -16.69 17.34
N ARG A 348 4.64 -17.42 17.00
CA ARG A 348 4.26 -18.69 17.64
C ARG A 348 5.31 -19.79 17.44
N LYS A 349 5.81 -19.98 16.22
CA LYS A 349 6.89 -20.95 15.92
C LYS A 349 8.21 -20.55 16.59
N SER A 350 8.38 -19.25 16.82
CA SER A 350 9.51 -18.66 17.54
C SER A 350 9.36 -18.71 19.08
N GLY A 351 8.29 -19.31 19.60
CA GLY A 351 8.11 -19.58 21.03
C GLY A 351 7.55 -18.41 21.83
N HIS A 352 7.13 -17.33 21.18
CA HIS A 352 6.37 -16.26 21.83
C HIS A 352 5.03 -16.82 22.32
N ASP A 353 4.52 -16.34 23.44
CA ASP A 353 3.19 -16.72 23.93
C ASP A 353 2.07 -16.20 23.02
N VAL A 354 0.84 -16.68 23.22
CA VAL A 354 -0.29 -16.36 22.34
C VAL A 354 -0.56 -14.87 22.30
N LEU A 355 -0.59 -14.20 23.46
CA LEU A 355 -0.90 -12.78 23.55
C LEU A 355 0.18 -11.93 22.86
N ALA A 356 1.45 -12.23 23.12
CA ALA A 356 2.58 -11.58 22.44
C ALA A 356 2.49 -11.76 20.91
N SER A 357 2.12 -12.96 20.46
CA SER A 357 1.99 -13.26 19.03
C SER A 357 0.83 -12.51 18.38
N VAL A 358 -0.31 -12.36 19.07
CA VAL A 358 -1.45 -11.59 18.55
C VAL A 358 -1.09 -10.10 18.47
N ILE A 359 -0.51 -9.53 19.54
CA ILE A 359 -0.07 -8.12 19.56
C ILE A 359 0.92 -7.86 18.42
N GLY A 360 1.96 -8.69 18.28
CA GLY A 360 2.93 -8.56 17.21
C GLY A 360 2.35 -8.77 15.80
N SER A 361 1.34 -9.62 15.65
CA SER A 361 0.65 -9.80 14.36
C SER A 361 -0.16 -8.57 13.95
N VAL A 362 -0.84 -7.91 14.91
CA VAL A 362 -1.53 -6.63 14.68
C VAL A 362 -0.52 -5.56 14.30
N ALA A 363 0.61 -5.49 15.01
CA ALA A 363 1.69 -4.56 14.71
C ALA A 363 2.26 -4.72 13.30
N TYR A 364 2.46 -5.95 12.84
CA TYR A 364 2.95 -6.20 11.48
C TYR A 364 1.87 -5.95 10.42
N ASN A 365 0.60 -6.24 10.72
CA ASN A 365 -0.50 -5.98 9.79
C ASN A 365 -0.72 -4.48 9.56
N LEU A 366 -0.43 -3.64 10.56
CA LEU A 366 -0.50 -2.18 10.51
C LEU A 366 0.89 -1.52 10.36
N PHE A 367 1.88 -2.27 9.86
CA PHE A 367 3.21 -1.74 9.62
C PHE A 367 3.18 -0.70 8.49
N GLY A 368 3.72 0.49 8.73
CA GLY A 368 3.62 1.66 7.84
C GLY A 368 4.16 1.44 6.41
N GLY A 369 5.03 0.46 6.19
CA GLY A 369 5.48 0.11 4.84
C GLY A 369 4.38 -0.44 3.93
N PHE A 370 3.31 -1.04 4.45
CA PHE A 370 2.15 -1.44 3.62
C PHE A 370 1.37 -0.25 3.07
N PHE A 371 1.33 0.84 3.84
CA PHE A 371 0.53 2.03 3.57
C PHE A 371 1.33 2.99 2.70
N CYS A 372 2.56 3.30 3.10
CA CYS A 372 3.49 4.13 2.37
C CYS A 372 3.82 3.58 0.97
N ASN A 373 3.85 2.25 0.79
CA ASN A 373 4.03 1.60 -0.51
C ASN A 373 2.74 1.05 -1.10
N SER A 374 1.59 1.60 -0.73
CA SER A 374 0.29 1.22 -1.30
C SER A 374 0.28 1.28 -2.83
N GLU A 375 1.03 2.21 -3.43
CA GLU A 375 1.16 2.32 -4.88
C GLU A 375 1.97 1.16 -5.50
N HIS A 376 2.88 0.55 -4.73
CA HIS A 376 3.87 -0.44 -5.18
C HIS A 376 3.44 -1.87 -4.79
N LEU A 377 2.52 -2.43 -5.57
CA LEU A 377 1.92 -3.76 -5.31
C LEU A 377 2.94 -4.88 -5.07
N ASP A 378 4.07 -4.87 -5.79
CA ASP A 378 5.11 -5.89 -5.71
C ASP A 378 5.99 -5.77 -4.45
N ILE A 379 6.22 -4.56 -3.95
CA ILE A 379 6.85 -4.30 -2.64
C ILE A 379 5.92 -4.78 -1.52
N VAL A 380 4.62 -4.45 -1.59
CA VAL A 380 3.60 -4.91 -0.63
C VAL A 380 3.54 -6.45 -0.57
N ARG A 381 3.52 -7.13 -1.72
CA ARG A 381 3.61 -8.60 -1.78
C ARG A 381 4.87 -9.13 -1.10
N SER A 382 6.01 -8.45 -1.28
CA SER A 382 7.27 -8.86 -0.66
C SER A 382 7.21 -8.79 0.87
N PHE A 383 6.61 -7.73 1.42
CA PHE A 383 6.35 -7.63 2.85
C PHE A 383 5.36 -8.70 3.34
N ALA A 384 4.36 -9.05 2.53
CA ALA A 384 3.38 -10.07 2.89
C ALA A 384 3.97 -11.48 3.04
N PHE A 385 4.94 -11.86 2.20
CA PHE A 385 5.55 -13.20 2.25
C PHE A 385 6.65 -13.32 3.30
N LEU A 386 7.29 -12.21 3.64
CA LEU A 386 8.43 -12.17 4.54
C LEU A 386 8.23 -12.93 5.87
N PRO A 387 7.17 -12.68 6.66
CA PRO A 387 7.01 -13.37 7.94
C PRO A 387 6.78 -14.87 7.78
N TRP A 388 6.16 -15.32 6.69
CA TRP A 388 5.95 -16.74 6.42
C TRP A 388 7.23 -17.47 6.04
N ILE A 389 8.08 -16.84 5.22
CA ILE A 389 9.41 -17.38 4.89
C ILE A 389 10.21 -17.58 6.17
N PHE A 390 10.26 -16.57 7.02
CA PHE A 390 10.92 -16.67 8.33
C PHE A 390 10.27 -17.70 9.24
N ALA A 391 8.94 -17.83 9.22
CA ALA A 391 8.25 -18.87 9.99
C ALA A 391 8.66 -20.27 9.51
N GLY A 392 8.81 -20.47 8.20
CA GLY A 392 9.35 -21.70 7.62
C GLY A 392 10.79 -21.97 8.08
N LEU A 393 11.66 -20.97 8.04
CA LEU A 393 13.05 -21.10 8.49
C LEU A 393 13.14 -21.44 9.98
N VAL A 394 12.39 -20.73 10.83
CA VAL A 394 12.34 -21.00 12.27
C VAL A 394 11.81 -22.41 12.55
N ASP A 395 10.75 -22.83 11.86
CA ASP A 395 10.20 -24.18 12.03
C ASP A 395 11.21 -25.26 11.62
N LEU A 396 11.91 -25.06 10.50
CA LEU A 396 12.94 -25.96 10.03
C LEU A 396 14.08 -26.08 11.06
N MET A 397 14.53 -24.97 11.62
CA MET A 397 15.63 -24.96 12.59
C MET A 397 15.26 -25.58 13.93
N ARG A 398 14.03 -25.36 14.42
CA ARG A 398 13.57 -25.82 15.74
C ARG A 398 12.96 -27.21 15.72
N ASN A 399 12.17 -27.52 14.69
CA ASN A 399 11.35 -28.73 14.60
C ASN A 399 11.83 -29.68 13.49
N GLY A 400 12.90 -29.33 12.77
CA GLY A 400 13.45 -30.12 11.68
C GLY A 400 12.55 -30.13 10.45
N VAL A 401 12.73 -31.14 9.60
CA VAL A 401 12.10 -31.21 8.26
C VAL A 401 10.61 -31.58 8.34
N LYS A 402 9.71 -30.64 8.62
CA LYS A 402 8.23 -30.86 8.69
C LYS A 402 7.53 -30.46 7.38
N PRO A 403 6.27 -30.87 7.12
CA PRO A 403 5.55 -30.46 5.91
C PRO A 403 5.47 -28.94 5.72
N PHE A 404 5.29 -28.19 6.81
CA PHE A 404 5.18 -26.73 6.76
C PHE A 404 6.39 -26.04 6.09
N PRO A 405 7.65 -26.18 6.58
CA PRO A 405 8.79 -25.55 5.92
C PRO A 405 9.08 -26.11 4.53
N LEU A 406 8.80 -27.39 4.30
CA LEU A 406 8.98 -28.02 2.98
C LEU A 406 8.09 -27.38 1.92
N ILE A 407 6.88 -26.93 2.28
CA ILE A 407 5.96 -26.29 1.34
C ILE A 407 6.19 -24.77 1.30
N VAL A 408 6.23 -24.13 2.47
CA VAL A 408 6.21 -22.66 2.57
C VAL A 408 7.45 -22.03 1.94
N LEU A 409 8.64 -22.60 2.16
CA LEU A 409 9.88 -22.01 1.64
C LEU A 409 9.93 -21.98 0.09
N PRO A 410 9.81 -23.11 -0.63
CA PRO A 410 9.88 -23.07 -2.09
C PRO A 410 8.70 -22.34 -2.72
N VAL A 411 7.49 -22.50 -2.19
CA VAL A 411 6.28 -21.86 -2.76
C VAL A 411 6.32 -20.35 -2.58
N LEU A 412 6.70 -19.84 -1.41
CA LEU A 412 6.79 -18.39 -1.21
C LEU A 412 7.98 -17.77 -1.93
N LEU A 413 9.07 -18.51 -2.13
CA LEU A 413 10.15 -18.03 -2.99
C LEU A 413 9.72 -18.00 -4.47
N LEU A 414 8.96 -18.98 -4.94
CA LEU A 414 8.33 -18.92 -6.27
C LEU A 414 7.44 -17.67 -6.39
N PHE A 415 6.57 -17.42 -5.40
CA PHE A 415 5.67 -16.27 -5.39
C PHE A 415 6.42 -14.94 -5.33
N GLN A 416 7.47 -14.87 -4.51
CA GLN A 416 8.33 -13.70 -4.39
C GLN A 416 8.99 -13.36 -5.73
N TRP A 417 9.59 -14.34 -6.41
CA TRP A 417 10.30 -14.10 -7.67
C TRP A 417 9.40 -13.88 -8.89
N THR A 418 8.12 -14.24 -8.80
CA THR A 418 7.15 -14.09 -9.90
C THR A 418 6.21 -12.91 -9.73
N GLY A 419 6.03 -12.40 -8.51
CA GLY A 419 5.09 -11.31 -8.22
C GLY A 419 5.57 -10.24 -7.24
N GLY A 420 6.74 -10.42 -6.60
CA GLY A 420 7.35 -9.43 -5.70
C GLY A 420 8.42 -8.58 -6.40
N TYR A 421 8.80 -7.48 -5.76
CA TYR A 421 9.78 -6.55 -6.31
C TYR A 421 11.15 -7.26 -6.50
N PRO A 422 11.84 -7.11 -7.65
CA PRO A 422 13.09 -7.84 -7.91
C PRO A 422 14.19 -7.59 -6.88
N GLY A 423 14.36 -6.34 -6.42
CA GLY A 423 15.33 -6.01 -5.37
C GLY A 423 15.05 -6.74 -4.06
N SER A 424 13.78 -6.77 -3.66
CA SER A 424 13.32 -7.45 -2.45
C SER A 424 13.42 -8.97 -2.56
N SER A 425 13.26 -9.52 -3.77
CA SER A 425 13.45 -10.95 -4.01
C SER A 425 14.89 -11.40 -3.76
N ILE A 426 15.86 -10.58 -4.18
CA ILE A 426 17.28 -10.81 -3.93
C ILE A 426 17.60 -10.61 -2.44
N SER A 427 17.09 -9.55 -1.82
CA SER A 427 17.34 -9.28 -0.38
C SER A 427 16.73 -10.35 0.53
N ILE A 428 15.55 -10.91 0.21
CA ILE A 428 14.93 -12.03 0.94
C ILE A 428 15.81 -13.27 0.94
N VAL A 429 16.38 -13.65 -0.21
CA VAL A 429 17.30 -14.80 -0.26
C VAL A 429 18.54 -14.50 0.57
N PHE A 430 19.15 -13.33 0.41
CA PHE A 430 20.34 -12.93 1.13
C PHE A 430 20.15 -12.88 2.65
N ILE A 431 19.13 -12.18 3.14
CA ILE A 431 18.86 -12.03 4.58
C ILE A 431 18.40 -13.36 5.20
N SER A 432 17.71 -14.22 4.46
CA SER A 432 17.41 -15.59 4.91
C SER A 432 18.69 -16.42 5.10
N CYS A 433 19.66 -16.29 4.19
CA CYS A 433 20.97 -16.92 4.37
C CYS A 433 21.69 -16.35 5.59
N VAL A 434 21.69 -15.03 5.79
CA VAL A 434 22.23 -14.39 7.01
C VAL A 434 21.58 -14.93 8.27
N PHE A 435 20.25 -15.10 8.27
CA PHE A 435 19.50 -15.63 9.39
C PHE A 435 19.95 -17.05 9.78
N ILE A 436 19.93 -17.99 8.83
CA ILE A 436 20.25 -19.39 9.10
C ILE A 436 21.75 -19.56 9.38
N PHE A 437 22.62 -18.85 8.66
CA PHE A 437 24.06 -18.88 8.87
C PHE A 437 24.46 -18.34 10.25
N GLY A 438 23.91 -17.19 10.64
CA GLY A 438 24.10 -16.62 11.98
C GLY A 438 23.58 -17.55 13.08
N SER A 439 22.42 -18.17 12.86
CA SER A 439 21.85 -19.18 13.77
C SER A 439 22.75 -20.42 13.90
N ALA A 440 23.35 -20.89 12.81
CA ALA A 440 24.25 -22.04 12.80
C ALA A 440 25.57 -21.75 13.53
N ILE A 441 26.17 -20.57 13.30
CA ILE A 441 27.37 -20.12 14.03
C ILE A 441 27.10 -20.04 15.54
N ALA A 442 25.96 -19.49 15.91
CA ALA A 442 25.54 -19.37 17.30
C ALA A 442 25.08 -20.69 17.94
N LYS A 443 25.09 -21.80 17.18
CA LYS A 443 24.60 -23.13 17.59
C LYS A 443 23.12 -23.14 17.99
N GLU A 444 22.33 -22.21 17.47
CA GLU A 444 20.87 -22.22 17.56
C GLU A 444 20.25 -23.29 16.67
N CYS A 445 20.96 -23.66 15.60
CA CYS A 445 20.62 -24.77 14.72
C CYS A 445 21.87 -25.52 14.21
N SER A 446 21.67 -26.71 13.65
CA SER A 446 22.75 -27.43 12.94
C SER A 446 23.01 -26.84 11.54
N TRP A 447 24.27 -26.89 11.06
CA TRP A 447 24.67 -26.55 9.69
C TRP A 447 23.88 -27.28 8.59
N LYS A 448 23.33 -28.46 8.88
CA LYS A 448 22.46 -29.19 7.93
C LYS A 448 21.22 -28.37 7.54
N HIS A 449 20.68 -27.54 8.45
CA HIS A 449 19.53 -26.69 8.17
C HIS A 449 19.86 -25.57 7.18
N PHE A 450 21.11 -25.10 7.14
CA PHE A 450 21.57 -24.15 6.13
C PHE A 450 21.49 -24.76 4.72
N ILE A 451 21.98 -25.99 4.57
CA ILE A 451 21.95 -26.70 3.28
C ILE A 451 20.49 -27.01 2.87
N ILE A 452 19.68 -27.53 3.80
CA ILE A 452 18.28 -27.88 3.50
C ILE A 452 17.45 -26.63 3.21
N GLY A 453 17.55 -25.61 4.05
CA GLY A 453 16.82 -24.35 3.87
C GLY A 453 17.22 -23.63 2.58
N GLY A 454 18.53 -23.53 2.32
CA GLY A 454 19.06 -22.97 1.08
C GLY A 454 18.63 -23.76 -0.16
N GLY A 455 18.65 -25.09 -0.11
CA GLY A 455 18.18 -25.95 -1.20
C GLY A 455 16.69 -25.79 -1.51
N LEU A 456 15.85 -25.73 -0.47
CA LEU A 456 14.41 -25.49 -0.62
C LEU A 456 14.14 -24.11 -1.23
N MET A 457 14.79 -23.06 -0.72
CA MET A 457 14.65 -21.71 -1.28
C MET A 457 15.12 -21.64 -2.72
N MET A 458 16.28 -22.22 -3.04
CA MET A 458 16.83 -22.26 -4.39
C MET A 458 15.91 -23.00 -5.37
N SER A 459 15.25 -24.08 -4.92
CA SER A 459 14.26 -24.75 -5.77
C SER A 459 13.08 -23.84 -6.13
N GLY A 460 12.62 -22.98 -5.20
CA GLY A 460 11.64 -21.92 -5.47
C GLY A 460 12.12 -20.91 -6.52
N VAL A 461 13.37 -20.48 -6.41
CA VAL A 461 14.00 -19.57 -7.40
C VAL A 461 14.08 -20.24 -8.78
N LEU A 462 14.50 -21.51 -8.86
CA LEU A 462 14.56 -22.25 -10.12
C LEU A 462 13.18 -22.42 -10.73
N MET A 463 12.14 -22.71 -9.93
CA MET A 463 10.76 -22.77 -10.41
C MET A 463 10.27 -21.45 -11.01
N ALA A 464 10.82 -20.32 -10.56
CA ALA A 464 10.49 -18.98 -11.06
C ALA A 464 11.27 -18.56 -12.32
N SER A 465 12.15 -19.41 -12.88
CA SER A 465 12.99 -19.04 -14.03
C SER A 465 12.25 -18.48 -15.26
N PRO A 466 11.02 -18.88 -15.62
CA PRO A 466 10.29 -18.27 -16.73
C PRO A 466 10.06 -16.76 -16.56
N ALA A 467 10.01 -16.27 -15.32
CA ALA A 467 9.75 -14.88 -15.01
C ALA A 467 10.98 -13.96 -15.13
N PHE A 468 12.20 -14.48 -14.93
CA PHE A 468 13.40 -13.64 -14.88
C PHE A 468 14.56 -14.12 -15.77
N PHE A 469 14.62 -15.40 -16.14
CA PHE A 469 15.74 -15.94 -16.91
C PHE A 469 15.86 -15.32 -18.31
N PRO A 470 14.77 -15.13 -19.09
CA PRO A 470 14.86 -14.42 -20.37
C PRO A 470 15.37 -12.99 -20.20
N VAL A 471 14.93 -12.30 -19.15
CA VAL A 471 15.37 -10.94 -18.80
C VAL A 471 16.86 -10.91 -18.49
N LEU A 472 17.37 -11.89 -17.74
CA LEU A 472 18.78 -12.00 -17.40
C LEU A 472 19.67 -12.17 -18.65
N MET A 473 19.22 -12.98 -19.62
CA MET A 473 19.94 -13.24 -20.87
C MET A 473 19.87 -12.05 -21.84
N LEU A 474 18.78 -11.30 -21.82
CA LEU A 474 18.52 -10.16 -22.72
C LEU A 474 18.64 -8.80 -22.02
N LYS A 475 19.30 -8.74 -20.86
CA LYS A 475 19.40 -7.50 -20.06
C LYS A 475 20.01 -6.33 -20.82
N GLY A 476 20.85 -6.60 -21.83
CA GLY A 476 21.45 -5.60 -22.71
C GLY A 476 20.44 -4.82 -23.55
N GLU A 477 19.22 -5.33 -23.72
CA GLU A 477 18.12 -4.62 -24.40
C GLU A 477 17.48 -3.54 -23.52
N ILE A 478 17.65 -3.65 -22.20
CA ILE A 478 17.01 -2.79 -21.20
C ILE A 478 17.98 -1.66 -20.86
N ALA A 479 17.61 -0.42 -21.20
CA ALA A 479 18.33 0.79 -20.84
C ALA A 479 18.61 0.88 -19.33
N ARG A 480 17.61 0.54 -18.49
CA ARG A 480 17.80 0.49 -17.02
C ARG A 480 18.87 -0.50 -16.58
N SER A 481 19.11 -1.60 -17.30
CA SER A 481 20.17 -2.54 -16.92
C SER A 481 21.56 -1.93 -17.10
N ALA A 482 21.73 -1.08 -18.12
CA ALA A 482 23.00 -0.36 -18.34
C ALA A 482 23.17 0.79 -17.34
N GLU A 483 22.06 1.41 -16.93
CA GLU A 483 22.04 2.55 -15.99
C GLU A 483 22.03 2.12 -14.51
N ALA A 484 21.73 0.86 -14.18
CA ALA A 484 21.50 0.39 -12.81
C ALA A 484 22.62 0.73 -11.81
N GLY A 485 23.88 0.73 -12.26
CA GLY A 485 25.03 1.13 -11.44
C GLY A 485 25.08 2.62 -11.10
N ASN A 486 24.47 3.46 -11.93
CA ASN A 486 24.49 4.92 -11.88
C ASN A 486 23.19 5.54 -11.36
N LEU A 487 22.13 4.74 -11.17
CA LEU A 487 20.87 5.22 -10.59
C LEU A 487 21.08 5.69 -9.14
N ALA A 488 20.52 6.86 -8.83
CA ALA A 488 20.43 7.33 -7.46
C ALA A 488 19.66 6.31 -6.61
N LYS A 489 20.30 5.84 -5.53
CA LYS A 489 19.72 4.87 -4.61
C LYS A 489 19.01 5.58 -3.48
N THR A 490 17.80 5.14 -3.16
CA THR A 490 17.03 5.61 -2.01
C THR A 490 17.38 4.76 -0.79
N PHE A 491 18.15 5.35 0.12
CA PHE A 491 18.49 4.76 1.41
C PHE A 491 17.62 5.33 2.53
N ILE A 492 17.60 4.65 3.66
CA ILE A 492 17.02 5.14 4.91
C ILE A 492 18.02 6.12 5.53
N ALA A 493 17.74 7.42 5.48
CA ALA A 493 18.56 8.39 6.20
C ALA A 493 18.34 8.26 7.71
N PRO A 494 19.33 8.60 8.56
CA PRO A 494 19.17 8.56 10.01
C PRO A 494 17.93 9.32 10.52
N VAL A 495 17.58 10.44 9.88
CA VAL A 495 16.37 11.22 10.22
C VAL A 495 15.07 10.48 9.91
N ASN A 496 15.06 9.53 8.96
CA ASN A 496 13.88 8.70 8.71
C ASN A 496 13.57 7.75 9.88
N LEU A 497 14.50 7.51 10.82
CA LEU A 497 14.20 6.77 12.05
C LEU A 497 13.12 7.46 12.90
N LEU A 498 12.91 8.77 12.73
CA LEU A 498 11.82 9.49 13.36
C LEU A 498 10.44 9.00 12.89
N SER A 499 10.34 8.47 11.67
CA SER A 499 9.10 7.88 11.13
C SER A 499 8.67 6.59 11.83
N LEU A 500 9.49 6.04 12.75
CA LEU A 500 9.04 4.94 13.62
C LEU A 500 7.86 5.33 14.49
N ILE A 501 7.74 6.62 14.83
CA ILE A 501 6.71 7.17 15.71
C ILE A 501 6.13 8.49 15.21
N GLN A 502 6.56 9.02 14.07
CA GLN A 502 6.07 10.30 13.53
C GLN A 502 5.46 10.11 12.15
N ARG A 503 4.57 11.04 11.82
CA ARG A 503 4.04 11.18 10.46
C ARG A 503 5.17 11.50 9.48
N ILE A 504 4.96 11.16 8.21
CA ILE A 504 6.00 11.27 7.18
C ILE A 504 5.78 12.41 6.16
N ASP A 505 4.70 13.18 6.36
CA ASP A 505 4.23 14.29 5.53
C ASP A 505 5.00 15.60 5.76
N PHE A 506 5.87 15.68 6.77
CA PHE A 506 6.62 16.91 7.02
C PHE A 506 7.76 17.13 6.00
N PRO A 507 7.96 18.36 5.50
CA PRO A 507 8.96 18.67 4.47
C PRO A 507 10.42 18.33 4.82
N GLY A 508 10.74 18.24 6.12
CA GLY A 508 12.08 17.96 6.62
C GLY A 508 12.57 16.52 6.48
N LEU A 509 11.72 15.55 6.08
CA LEU A 509 12.19 14.19 5.77
C LEU A 509 12.74 14.12 4.34
N PRO A 510 13.89 13.46 4.12
CA PRO A 510 14.45 13.25 2.79
C PRO A 510 13.81 12.07 2.04
N GLY A 511 13.82 12.19 0.70
CA GLY A 511 13.64 11.13 -0.33
C GLY A 511 12.26 10.49 -0.47
N ASP A 512 11.45 10.74 -1.51
CA ASP A 512 10.09 10.22 -1.83
C ASP A 512 9.13 9.76 -0.70
N VAL A 513 7.93 10.37 -0.60
CA VAL A 513 6.95 10.07 0.45
C VAL A 513 6.52 8.59 0.49
N SER A 514 6.54 7.88 -0.65
CA SER A 514 6.21 6.47 -0.75
C SER A 514 7.30 5.51 -0.24
N MET A 515 8.47 6.03 0.16
CA MET A 515 9.65 5.24 0.54
C MET A 515 10.17 5.52 1.95
N ARG A 516 9.53 6.40 2.72
CA ARG A 516 10.07 6.92 4.00
C ARG A 516 9.58 6.24 5.26
N SER A 517 8.34 5.73 5.29
CA SER A 517 7.72 5.26 6.55
C SER A 517 8.39 3.99 7.05
N LEU A 518 8.94 4.04 8.26
CA LEU A 518 9.39 2.91 9.06
C LEU A 518 8.40 2.55 10.17
N HIS A 519 7.23 3.20 10.20
CA HIS A 519 6.32 3.17 11.33
C HIS A 519 6.00 1.75 11.80
N VAL A 520 6.33 1.49 13.07
CA VAL A 520 5.92 0.30 13.82
C VAL A 520 5.19 0.82 15.05
N LEU A 521 4.01 0.25 15.31
CA LEU A 521 3.12 0.74 16.37
C LEU A 521 3.84 0.88 17.72
N ILE A 522 3.41 1.88 18.49
CA ILE A 522 4.05 2.33 19.72
C ILE A 522 4.19 1.22 20.76
N ILE A 523 3.26 0.27 20.86
CA ILE A 523 3.30 -0.82 21.84
C ILE A 523 4.52 -1.73 21.63
N PRO A 524 4.72 -2.36 20.45
CA PRO A 524 5.97 -3.03 20.14
C PRO A 524 7.20 -2.14 20.38
N PHE A 525 7.18 -0.90 19.91
CA PHE A 525 8.32 0.00 20.06
C PHE A 525 8.74 0.19 21.52
N VAL A 526 7.78 0.38 22.42
CA VAL A 526 8.03 0.52 23.87
C VAL A 526 8.67 -0.74 24.45
N PHE A 527 8.22 -1.93 24.04
CA PHE A 527 8.74 -3.18 24.60
C PHE A 527 10.18 -3.49 24.18
N VAL A 528 10.72 -2.82 23.16
CA VAL A 528 12.15 -2.89 22.83
C VAL A 528 13.01 -2.42 24.00
N PHE A 529 12.58 -1.38 24.73
CA PHE A 529 13.28 -0.85 25.91
C PHE A 529 13.22 -1.77 27.12
N PHE A 530 12.33 -2.77 27.09
CA PHE A 530 12.21 -3.78 28.14
C PHE A 530 13.02 -5.04 27.86
N MET A 531 13.84 -5.07 26.81
CA MET A 531 14.70 -6.20 26.52
C MET A 531 16.02 -6.15 27.29
N SER A 532 16.46 -7.31 27.79
CA SER A 532 17.84 -7.47 28.26
C SER A 532 18.79 -7.78 27.09
N VAL A 533 20.07 -7.41 27.24
CA VAL A 533 21.13 -7.76 26.27
C VAL A 533 21.24 -9.29 26.07
N LYS A 534 20.79 -10.09 27.05
CA LYS A 534 20.77 -11.56 26.95
C LYS A 534 19.80 -12.04 25.87
N VAL A 535 18.75 -11.29 25.54
CA VAL A 535 17.79 -11.63 24.48
C VAL A 535 18.47 -11.69 23.13
N PHE A 536 19.26 -10.68 22.78
CA PHE A 536 20.04 -10.64 21.54
C PHE A 536 21.04 -11.79 21.47
N LYS A 537 21.75 -12.07 22.58
CA LYS A 537 22.71 -13.18 22.68
C LYS A 537 22.08 -14.57 22.52
N ARG A 538 20.78 -14.72 22.78
CA ARG A 538 20.02 -15.98 22.61
C ARG A 538 19.34 -16.11 21.24
N ASN A 539 19.33 -15.03 20.46
CA ASN A 539 18.69 -14.95 19.15
C ASN A 539 19.65 -14.26 18.17
N VAL A 540 20.88 -14.77 18.08
CA VAL A 540 21.96 -14.23 17.25
C VAL A 540 21.57 -14.24 15.78
N GLY A 541 20.87 -15.28 15.30
CA GLY A 541 20.37 -15.30 13.93
C GLY A 541 19.48 -14.10 13.61
N MET A 542 18.46 -13.85 14.44
CA MET A 542 17.56 -12.71 14.25
C MET A 542 18.26 -11.36 14.53
N THR A 543 19.25 -11.34 15.41
CA THR A 543 20.09 -10.15 15.65
C THR A 543 20.91 -9.81 14.41
N ALA A 544 21.47 -10.82 13.73
CA ALA A 544 22.21 -10.64 12.48
C ALA A 544 21.29 -10.11 11.36
N VAL A 545 20.04 -10.58 11.30
CA VAL A 545 19.01 -10.05 10.38
C VAL A 545 18.74 -8.57 10.66
N ALA A 546 18.47 -8.21 11.91
CA ALA A 546 18.20 -6.82 12.30
C ALA A 546 19.37 -5.89 11.93
N ALA A 547 20.59 -6.27 12.29
CA ALA A 547 21.79 -5.48 12.02
C ALA A 547 22.07 -5.38 10.51
N CYS A 548 22.05 -6.51 9.79
CA CYS A 548 22.33 -6.53 8.37
C CYS A 548 21.30 -5.74 7.57
N ALA A 549 20.00 -5.92 7.86
CA ALA A 549 18.94 -5.15 7.20
C ALA A 549 19.06 -3.65 7.47
N LEU A 550 19.37 -3.25 8.70
CA LEU A 550 19.56 -1.83 9.03
C LEU A 550 20.74 -1.23 8.26
N PHE A 551 21.92 -1.86 8.29
CA PHE A 551 23.09 -1.34 7.58
C PHE A 551 22.93 -1.36 6.06
N MET A 552 22.30 -2.40 5.50
CA MET A 552 22.02 -2.44 4.06
C MET A 552 20.97 -1.40 3.64
N GLY A 553 19.95 -1.15 4.48
CA GLY A 553 18.92 -0.14 4.23
C GLY A 553 19.42 1.31 4.36
N MET A 554 20.36 1.56 5.29
CA MET A 554 20.97 2.90 5.49
C MET A 554 22.10 3.21 4.49
N GLY A 555 22.69 2.20 3.86
CA GLY A 555 23.78 2.37 2.89
C GLY A 555 25.17 2.55 3.51
N GLY A 556 26.03 3.27 2.81
CA GLY A 556 27.42 3.54 3.24
C GLY A 556 28.38 2.37 3.02
N TRP A 557 29.50 2.38 3.75
CA TRP A 557 30.63 1.45 3.52
C TRP A 557 30.24 -0.03 3.61
N PHE A 558 29.28 -0.38 4.47
CA PHE A 558 28.82 -1.76 4.64
C PHE A 558 28.09 -2.25 3.39
N PHE A 559 27.15 -1.44 2.88
CA PHE A 559 26.45 -1.72 1.64
C PHE A 559 27.44 -1.85 0.46
N ASP A 560 28.41 -0.93 0.35
CA ASP A 560 29.41 -0.97 -0.72
C ASP A 560 30.30 -2.22 -0.65
N ALA A 561 30.71 -2.63 0.56
CA ALA A 561 31.50 -3.84 0.75
C ALA A 561 30.70 -5.10 0.37
N VAL A 562 29.45 -5.20 0.83
CA VAL A 562 28.59 -6.36 0.57
C VAL A 562 28.23 -6.46 -0.92
N THR A 563 27.89 -5.34 -1.57
CA THR A 563 27.55 -5.33 -3.00
C THR A 563 28.74 -5.56 -3.91
N LYS A 564 29.97 -5.27 -3.49
CA LYS A 564 31.18 -5.71 -4.23
C LYS A 564 31.35 -7.24 -4.22
N VAL A 565 31.02 -7.89 -3.11
CA VAL A 565 31.10 -9.35 -2.98
C VAL A 565 29.89 -10.03 -3.63
N PHE A 566 28.71 -9.44 -3.50
CA PHE A 566 27.45 -9.92 -4.07
C PHE A 566 26.81 -8.84 -4.96
N PRO A 567 27.31 -8.65 -6.20
CA PRO A 567 26.84 -7.60 -7.12
C PRO A 567 25.33 -7.48 -7.32
N PRO A 568 24.53 -8.57 -7.34
CA PRO A 568 23.09 -8.47 -7.51
C PRO A 568 22.38 -7.63 -6.44
N LEU A 569 22.93 -7.53 -5.22
CA LEU A 569 22.37 -6.69 -4.15
C LEU A 569 22.47 -5.19 -4.46
N GLY A 570 23.34 -4.79 -5.40
CA GLY A 570 23.54 -3.41 -5.82
C GLY A 570 22.65 -2.96 -7.00
N TYR A 571 21.86 -3.87 -7.59
CA TYR A 571 21.02 -3.57 -8.77
C TYR A 571 19.74 -2.81 -8.44
N SER A 572 19.25 -2.91 -7.20
CA SER A 572 18.07 -2.19 -6.79
C SER A 572 18.37 -0.72 -6.52
N ARG A 573 17.48 0.16 -6.99
CA ARG A 573 17.49 1.58 -6.66
C ARG A 573 16.84 1.90 -5.31
N PHE A 574 16.13 0.95 -4.69
CA PHE A 574 15.37 1.16 -3.46
C PHE A 574 15.82 0.27 -2.29
N PRO A 575 17.09 0.36 -1.83
CA PRO A 575 17.50 -0.32 -0.60
C PRO A 575 16.58 -0.04 0.60
N SER A 576 15.99 1.16 0.70
CA SER A 576 14.99 1.46 1.73
C SER A 576 13.83 0.46 1.72
N ALA A 577 13.22 0.19 0.56
CA ALA A 577 12.15 -0.79 0.44
C ALA A 577 12.66 -2.22 0.65
N ASP A 578 13.82 -2.55 0.08
CA ASP A 578 14.37 -3.90 0.09
C ASP A 578 14.70 -4.42 1.49
N TYR A 579 15.01 -3.55 2.45
CA TYR A 579 15.43 -3.96 3.80
C TYR A 579 14.48 -3.57 4.92
N ARG A 580 13.61 -2.56 4.72
CA ARG A 580 12.70 -2.07 5.75
C ARG A 580 11.75 -3.13 6.29
N GLY A 581 11.20 -4.01 5.45
CA GLY A 581 10.32 -5.09 5.92
C GLY A 581 10.99 -6.00 6.96
N PHE A 582 12.29 -6.25 6.82
CA PHE A 582 13.09 -7.02 7.78
C PHE A 582 13.36 -6.23 9.06
N ILE A 583 13.62 -4.93 8.95
CA ILE A 583 13.77 -4.04 10.11
C ILE A 583 12.50 -4.10 10.96
N ALA A 584 11.33 -3.90 10.35
CA ALA A 584 10.05 -3.97 11.03
C ALA A 584 9.78 -5.36 11.64
N LEU A 585 10.00 -6.43 10.87
CA LEU A 585 9.80 -7.80 11.35
C LEU A 585 10.69 -8.12 12.56
N ALA A 586 11.98 -7.79 12.49
CA ALA A 586 12.93 -8.06 13.55
C ALA A 586 12.64 -7.18 14.78
N LEU A 587 12.27 -5.91 14.58
CA LEU A 587 11.87 -5.01 15.67
C LEU A 587 10.65 -5.57 16.42
N ILE A 588 9.61 -6.02 15.70
CA ILE A 588 8.41 -6.61 16.28
C ILE A 588 8.72 -7.93 16.99
N TYR A 589 9.55 -8.79 16.38
CA TYR A 589 10.01 -10.04 17.00
C TYR A 589 10.67 -9.76 18.36
N PHE A 590 11.64 -8.85 18.38
CA PHE A 590 12.38 -8.52 19.59
C PHE A 590 11.51 -7.81 20.62
N ALA A 591 10.68 -6.85 20.19
CA ALA A 591 9.69 -6.20 21.03
C ALA A 591 8.80 -7.21 21.78
N MET A 592 8.34 -8.26 21.10
CA MET A 592 7.47 -9.25 21.74
C MET A 592 8.22 -10.15 22.74
N LEU A 593 9.52 -10.41 22.55
CA LEU A 593 10.37 -10.98 23.62
C LEU A 593 10.52 -10.01 24.79
N GLY A 594 10.65 -8.71 24.52
CA GLY A 594 10.67 -7.65 25.52
C GLY A 594 9.40 -7.58 26.35
N TYR A 595 8.22 -7.77 25.73
CA TYR A 595 6.94 -7.89 26.43
C TYR A 595 6.93 -9.10 27.39
N GLN A 596 7.44 -10.25 26.95
CA GLN A 596 7.52 -11.44 27.80
C GLN A 596 8.49 -11.25 28.98
N GLU A 597 9.63 -10.57 28.78
CA GLU A 597 10.51 -10.17 29.88
C GLU A 597 9.81 -9.21 30.83
N TYR A 598 9.12 -8.19 30.29
CA TYR A 598 8.36 -7.22 31.08
C TYR A 598 7.30 -7.93 31.95
N LYS A 599 6.58 -8.92 31.42
CA LYS A 599 5.59 -9.71 32.17
C LYS A 599 6.21 -10.44 33.35
N ASN A 600 7.43 -10.96 33.17
CA ASN A 600 8.11 -11.80 34.15
C ASN A 600 9.03 -11.01 35.12
N SER A 601 9.25 -9.72 34.86
CA SER A 601 10.16 -8.88 35.66
C SER A 601 9.55 -8.40 36.98
N SER A 602 10.39 -8.15 37.99
CA SER A 602 9.97 -7.49 39.24
C SER A 602 9.57 -6.03 39.00
N VAL A 603 8.80 -5.45 39.94
CA VAL A 603 8.33 -4.06 39.85
C VAL A 603 9.49 -3.06 39.77
N GLY A 604 10.57 -3.29 40.54
CA GLY A 604 11.76 -2.41 40.53
C GLY A 604 12.46 -2.35 39.17
N VAL A 605 12.63 -3.50 38.51
CA VAL A 605 13.26 -3.58 37.17
C VAL A 605 12.40 -2.88 36.12
N VAL A 606 11.07 -2.99 36.23
CA VAL A 606 10.17 -2.28 35.34
C VAL A 606 10.17 -0.79 35.55
N LYS A 607 10.22 -0.31 36.80
CA LYS A 607 10.33 1.12 37.09
C LYS A 607 11.55 1.72 36.40
N ASP A 608 12.70 1.08 36.53
CA ASP A 608 13.95 1.54 35.90
C ASP A 608 13.89 1.56 34.36
N ARG A 609 13.32 0.51 33.75
CA ARG A 609 13.12 0.44 32.29
C ARG A 609 12.09 1.45 31.79
N LEU A 610 11.03 1.69 32.57
CA LEU A 610 10.01 2.70 32.25
C LEU A 610 10.59 4.11 32.29
N VAL A 611 11.43 4.43 33.28
CA VAL A 611 12.14 5.72 33.34
C VAL A 611 13.00 5.93 32.10
N ARG A 612 13.73 4.90 31.65
CA ARG A 612 14.52 4.98 30.41
C ARG A 612 13.67 5.24 29.18
N PHE A 613 12.53 4.55 29.06
CA PHE A 613 11.57 4.80 27.99
C PHE A 613 11.02 6.23 28.05
N THR A 614 10.60 6.71 29.22
CA THR A 614 10.08 8.07 29.39
C THR A 614 11.14 9.11 29.03
N LEU A 615 12.39 8.94 29.47
CA LEU A 615 13.49 9.84 29.11
C LEU A 615 13.76 9.83 27.60
N PHE A 616 13.80 8.65 26.97
CA PHE A 616 13.95 8.56 25.52
C PHE A 616 12.80 9.25 24.79
N ALA A 617 11.55 8.95 25.17
CA ALA A 617 10.37 9.55 24.56
C ALA A 617 10.38 11.08 24.68
N VAL A 618 10.75 11.61 25.85
CA VAL A 618 10.89 13.06 26.08
C VAL A 618 12.02 13.66 25.24
N LEU A 619 13.20 13.03 25.20
CA LEU A 619 14.36 13.54 24.43
C LEU A 619 14.14 13.48 22.92
N SER A 620 13.62 12.35 22.40
CA SER A 620 13.28 12.20 20.99
C SER A 620 12.20 13.19 20.56
N TYR A 621 11.32 13.59 21.48
CA TYR A 621 10.28 14.56 21.21
C TYR A 621 10.82 16.00 21.18
N PHE A 622 11.60 16.42 22.19
CA PHE A 622 12.23 17.75 22.21
C PHE A 622 13.28 17.98 21.11
N ALA A 623 13.92 16.91 20.61
CA ALA A 623 14.85 17.02 19.48
C ALA A 623 14.14 17.22 18.13
N VAL A 624 12.82 16.98 18.04
CA VAL A 624 12.05 16.92 16.79
C VAL A 624 10.96 17.99 16.71
N ASP A 625 10.48 18.47 17.86
CA ASP A 625 9.44 19.51 18.00
C ASP A 625 9.66 20.78 17.14
N PRO A 626 10.89 21.30 16.95
CA PRO A 626 11.11 22.46 16.07
C PRO A 626 10.82 22.20 14.58
N LEU A 627 10.68 20.94 14.16
CA LEU A 627 10.50 20.55 12.75
C LEU A 627 9.04 20.30 12.35
N LEU A 628 8.10 20.20 13.32
CA LEU A 628 6.77 19.67 13.06
C LEU A 628 5.69 20.72 12.76
N LEU A 629 5.90 22.00 13.10
CA LEU A 629 5.01 23.17 12.84
C LEU A 629 3.50 23.01 13.15
N ASN A 630 3.03 21.85 13.60
CA ASN A 630 1.62 21.48 13.75
C ASN A 630 1.32 21.09 15.22
N GLN A 631 0.60 21.96 15.91
CA GLN A 631 0.29 21.81 17.34
C GLN A 631 -0.67 20.65 17.66
N ASP A 632 -1.45 20.16 16.69
CA ASP A 632 -2.40 19.06 16.91
C ASP A 632 -1.68 17.71 17.01
N ALA A 633 -0.64 17.51 16.18
CA ALA A 633 0.21 16.32 16.23
C ALA A 633 1.01 16.22 17.54
N PHE A 634 1.36 17.38 18.13
CA PHE A 634 2.02 17.50 19.43
C PHE A 634 1.17 16.89 20.55
N VAL A 635 -0.05 17.40 20.72
CA VAL A 635 -0.94 16.99 21.82
C VAL A 635 -1.24 15.50 21.73
N PHE A 636 -1.53 15.00 20.53
CA PHE A 636 -1.87 13.60 20.29
C PHE A 636 -0.71 12.65 20.65
N SER A 637 0.53 13.01 20.32
CA SER A 637 1.72 12.19 20.62
C SER A 637 1.97 12.07 22.13
N LEU A 638 1.87 13.18 22.87
CA LEU A 638 2.02 13.19 24.32
C LEU A 638 0.97 12.30 25.02
N ILE A 639 -0.26 12.36 24.54
CA ILE A 639 -1.36 11.55 25.08
C ILE A 639 -1.15 10.07 24.78
N THR A 640 -0.73 9.73 23.57
CA THR A 640 -0.44 8.33 23.22
C THR A 640 0.64 7.76 24.14
N ILE A 641 1.71 8.51 24.41
CA ILE A 641 2.75 8.14 25.37
C ILE A 641 2.17 7.97 26.79
N LEU A 642 1.34 8.91 27.24
CA LEU A 642 0.68 8.83 28.55
C LEU A 642 -0.22 7.58 28.66
N MET A 643 -1.00 7.29 27.61
CA MET A 643 -1.86 6.10 27.56
C MET A 643 -1.05 4.81 27.62
N VAL A 644 0.12 4.75 26.97
CA VAL A 644 1.04 3.62 27.09
C VAL A 644 1.54 3.48 28.53
N ILE A 645 2.01 4.57 29.14
CA ILE A 645 2.51 4.55 30.53
C ILE A 645 1.41 4.05 31.48
N VAL A 646 0.19 4.59 31.34
CA VAL A 646 -0.97 4.16 32.11
C VAL A 646 -1.27 2.68 31.87
N ALA A 647 -1.31 2.22 30.61
CA ALA A 647 -1.57 0.83 30.28
C ALA A 647 -0.52 -0.13 30.85
N LEU A 648 0.76 0.25 30.85
CA LEU A 648 1.84 -0.53 31.47
C LEU A 648 1.72 -0.56 33.00
N CYS A 649 1.37 0.55 33.64
CA CYS A 649 1.10 0.57 35.08
C CYS A 649 -0.11 -0.29 35.42
N VAL A 650 -1.17 -0.19 34.61
CA VAL A 650 -2.44 -0.89 34.79
C VAL A 650 -2.28 -2.40 34.59
N HIS A 651 -1.49 -2.83 33.61
CA HIS A 651 -1.14 -4.23 33.38
C HIS A 651 -0.54 -4.91 34.64
N ARG A 652 0.15 -4.16 35.51
CA ARG A 652 0.74 -4.69 36.75
C ARG A 652 -0.29 -5.03 37.83
N PHE A 653 -1.53 -4.57 37.72
CA PHE A 653 -2.61 -4.95 38.64
C PHE A 653 -3.21 -6.34 38.34
N ARG A 654 -2.51 -7.20 37.60
CA ARG A 654 -2.93 -8.59 37.26
C ARG A 654 -4.33 -8.65 36.63
N LEU A 655 -4.63 -7.70 35.76
CA LEU A 655 -5.87 -7.69 35.00
C LEU A 655 -6.00 -8.94 34.12
N ASN A 656 -7.24 -9.23 33.72
CA ASN A 656 -7.52 -10.29 32.76
C ASN A 656 -6.73 -10.04 31.46
N PRO A 657 -6.02 -11.05 30.88
CA PRO A 657 -5.31 -10.92 29.61
C PRO A 657 -6.14 -10.34 28.45
N ALA A 658 -7.46 -10.56 28.46
CA ALA A 658 -8.36 -9.96 27.46
C ALA A 658 -8.47 -8.43 27.63
N VAL A 659 -8.46 -7.92 28.87
CA VAL A 659 -8.43 -6.47 29.14
C VAL A 659 -7.12 -5.87 28.68
N VAL A 660 -6.01 -6.56 28.96
CA VAL A 660 -4.67 -6.16 28.49
C VAL A 660 -4.62 -6.10 26.96
N PHE A 661 -5.15 -7.13 26.31
CA PHE A 661 -5.24 -7.18 24.86
C PHE A 661 -6.02 -5.99 24.31
N VAL A 662 -7.23 -5.72 24.85
CA VAL A 662 -8.05 -4.59 24.36
C VAL A 662 -7.37 -3.24 24.60
N LEU A 663 -6.71 -3.04 25.73
CA LEU A 663 -5.94 -1.82 26.00
C LEU A 663 -4.82 -1.64 24.97
N PHE A 664 -3.98 -2.66 24.78
CA PHE A 664 -2.86 -2.57 23.83
C PHE A 664 -3.33 -2.51 22.38
N PHE A 665 -4.38 -3.24 22.00
CA PHE A 665 -4.99 -3.18 20.68
C PHE A 665 -5.53 -1.77 20.40
N SER A 666 -6.27 -1.19 21.34
CA SER A 666 -6.82 0.16 21.19
C SER A 666 -5.72 1.21 21.02
N ILE A 667 -4.66 1.14 21.84
CA ILE A 667 -3.51 2.05 21.72
C ILE A 667 -2.84 1.90 20.35
N GLN A 668 -2.67 0.67 19.89
CA GLN A 668 -2.09 0.38 18.58
C GLN A 668 -2.93 0.94 17.41
N VAL A 669 -4.26 0.81 17.47
CA VAL A 669 -5.16 1.40 16.46
C VAL A 669 -5.12 2.93 16.50
N ILE A 670 -5.07 3.53 17.69
CA ILE A 670 -4.98 4.99 17.84
C ILE A 670 -3.66 5.52 17.28
N ASP A 671 -2.56 4.84 17.57
CA ASP A 671 -1.25 5.21 17.06
C ASP A 671 -1.16 5.04 15.54
N PHE A 672 -1.77 3.99 15.00
CA PHE A 672 -1.96 3.83 13.56
C PHE A 672 -2.70 5.02 12.95
N ILE A 673 -3.87 5.37 13.48
CA ILE A 673 -4.66 6.51 13.00
C ILE A 673 -3.85 7.81 13.10
N ARG A 674 -3.15 8.05 14.20
CA ARG A 674 -2.29 9.24 14.39
C ARG A 674 -1.29 9.43 13.26
N VAL A 675 -0.64 8.34 12.85
CA VAL A 675 0.47 8.38 11.89
C VAL A 675 -0.01 8.29 10.44
N GLU A 676 -0.96 7.39 10.16
CA GLU A 676 -1.32 6.98 8.79
C GLU A 676 -2.58 7.68 8.26
N ASP A 677 -3.46 8.19 9.12
CA ASP A 677 -4.71 8.84 8.68
C ASP A 677 -4.46 10.13 7.91
N GLY A 678 -5.21 10.37 6.84
CA GLY A 678 -5.09 11.56 5.99
C GLY A 678 -3.76 11.70 5.25
N GLN A 679 -2.95 10.65 5.17
CA GLN A 679 -1.69 10.68 4.41
C GLN A 679 -1.93 10.59 2.90
N ALA A 680 -1.18 11.38 2.12
CA ALA A 680 -1.37 11.50 0.67
C ALA A 680 -1.22 10.18 -0.12
N TYR A 681 -0.46 9.21 0.42
CA TYR A 681 -0.29 7.87 -0.15
C TYR A 681 -1.40 6.88 0.24
N TRP A 682 -2.30 7.27 1.13
CA TRP A 682 -3.32 6.40 1.69
C TRP A 682 -4.73 6.83 1.30
N ASP A 683 -5.02 8.13 1.39
CA ASP A 683 -6.32 8.70 1.08
C ASP A 683 -6.16 9.85 0.09
N ASN A 684 -6.42 9.56 -1.18
CA ASN A 684 -6.40 10.56 -2.23
C ASN A 684 -7.70 10.53 -3.05
N PRO A 685 -8.76 11.23 -2.58
CA PRO A 685 -10.04 11.30 -3.27
C PRO A 685 -9.91 11.86 -4.68
N SER A 686 -8.95 12.78 -4.92
CA SER A 686 -8.71 13.35 -6.24
C SER A 686 -8.27 12.27 -7.25
N ILE A 687 -7.43 11.33 -6.84
CA ILE A 687 -7.00 10.23 -7.71
C ILE A 687 -8.15 9.26 -7.96
N SER A 688 -8.95 8.97 -6.94
CA SER A 688 -10.15 8.14 -7.10
C SER A 688 -11.15 8.77 -8.08
N ALA A 689 -11.40 10.07 -7.96
CA ALA A 689 -12.27 10.82 -8.86
C ALA A 689 -11.70 10.87 -10.29
N VAL A 690 -10.40 11.18 -10.45
CA VAL A 690 -9.72 11.21 -11.75
C VAL A 690 -9.75 9.83 -12.41
N HIS A 691 -9.53 8.76 -11.64
CA HIS A 691 -9.60 7.40 -12.16
C HIS A 691 -11.04 7.03 -12.54
N ALA A 692 -12.02 7.34 -11.69
CA ALA A 692 -13.44 7.08 -11.97
C ALA A 692 -13.94 7.87 -13.21
N GLU A 693 -13.52 9.12 -13.36
CA GLU A 693 -13.84 9.95 -14.53
C GLU A 693 -13.24 9.37 -15.81
N LYS A 694 -11.96 8.98 -15.77
CA LYS A 694 -11.22 8.52 -16.96
C LYS A 694 -11.48 7.07 -17.33
N PHE A 695 -11.65 6.20 -16.34
CA PHE A 695 -11.71 4.74 -16.52
C PHE A 695 -12.96 4.10 -15.90
N GLY A 696 -13.72 4.79 -15.06
CA GLY A 696 -14.91 4.22 -14.41
C GLY A 696 -16.03 3.84 -15.39
N SER A 697 -16.05 4.43 -16.58
CA SER A 697 -16.95 4.06 -17.68
C SER A 697 -16.41 2.91 -18.55
N LEU A 698 -15.15 2.51 -18.37
CA LEU A 698 -14.50 1.48 -19.18
C LEU A 698 -15.03 0.10 -18.77
N GLN A 699 -15.70 -0.57 -19.70
CA GLN A 699 -16.02 -1.98 -19.54
C GLN A 699 -14.73 -2.79 -19.36
N THR A 700 -14.73 -3.74 -18.43
CA THR A 700 -13.59 -4.61 -18.16
C THR A 700 -13.96 -6.07 -18.45
N PRO A 701 -13.38 -6.71 -19.48
CA PRO A 701 -12.40 -6.15 -20.42
C PRO A 701 -13.02 -5.19 -21.45
N ALA A 702 -12.22 -4.26 -21.98
CA ALA A 702 -12.70 -3.32 -22.98
C ALA A 702 -12.99 -4.03 -24.32
N PRO A 703 -14.13 -3.76 -24.99
CA PRO A 703 -14.48 -4.44 -26.24
C PRO A 703 -13.42 -4.30 -27.34
N LEU A 704 -12.85 -3.09 -27.50
CA LEU A 704 -11.81 -2.81 -28.48
C LEU A 704 -10.53 -3.61 -28.21
N LEU A 705 -10.15 -3.75 -26.93
CA LEU A 705 -9.01 -4.57 -26.53
C LEU A 705 -9.22 -6.03 -26.93
N VAL A 706 -10.37 -6.60 -26.58
CA VAL A 706 -10.72 -8.00 -26.93
C VAL A 706 -10.74 -8.20 -28.44
N GLN A 707 -11.30 -7.26 -29.20
CA GLN A 707 -11.33 -7.30 -30.66
C GLN A 707 -9.89 -7.37 -31.23
N ARG A 708 -9.00 -6.48 -30.80
CA ARG A 708 -7.61 -6.44 -31.29
C ARG A 708 -6.76 -7.63 -30.82
N ILE A 709 -7.06 -8.21 -29.66
CA ILE A 709 -6.42 -9.46 -29.20
C ILE A 709 -6.83 -10.64 -30.09
N LYS A 710 -8.12 -10.74 -30.47
CA LYS A 710 -8.60 -11.78 -31.39
C LYS A 710 -8.02 -11.61 -32.78
N GLY A 711 -7.80 -10.36 -33.17
CA GLY A 711 -7.11 -9.95 -34.38
C GLY A 711 -7.98 -9.09 -35.28
N VAL A 712 -7.31 -8.20 -36.00
CA VAL A 712 -7.91 -7.26 -36.94
C VAL A 712 -7.13 -7.31 -38.26
N ASP A 713 -7.77 -6.95 -39.36
CA ASP A 713 -7.14 -6.89 -40.70
C ASP A 713 -6.28 -5.64 -40.91
N SER A 714 -6.33 -4.70 -39.97
CA SER A 714 -5.66 -3.40 -40.07
C SER A 714 -5.06 -2.97 -38.73
N ARG A 715 -3.91 -2.27 -38.79
CA ARG A 715 -3.28 -1.67 -37.62
C ARG A 715 -3.34 -0.15 -37.76
N ALA A 716 -4.17 0.47 -36.92
CA ALA A 716 -4.41 1.91 -36.89
C ALA A 716 -3.17 2.72 -36.46
N GLU A 717 -3.26 4.04 -36.62
CA GLU A 717 -2.25 4.98 -36.12
C GLU A 717 -2.03 4.85 -34.61
N ARG A 718 -0.80 5.15 -34.17
CA ARG A 718 -0.49 5.25 -32.75
C ARG A 718 -0.84 6.65 -32.26
N SER A 719 -1.57 6.73 -31.16
CA SER A 719 -2.00 8.01 -30.59
C SER A 719 -1.72 8.09 -29.10
N ASP A 720 -1.02 9.14 -28.71
CA ASP A 720 -0.89 9.56 -27.31
C ASP A 720 -1.81 10.77 -27.02
N ALA A 721 -2.76 11.10 -27.91
CA ALA A 721 -3.45 12.40 -27.98
C ALA A 721 -4.54 12.67 -26.91
N PHE A 722 -4.60 11.90 -25.81
CA PHE A 722 -5.52 12.24 -24.70
C PHE A 722 -4.90 13.39 -23.86
N THR A 723 -5.54 14.56 -23.88
CA THR A 723 -5.02 15.84 -23.37
C THR A 723 -5.14 15.98 -21.85
N GLY A 724 -4.19 15.43 -21.09
CA GLY A 724 -4.04 15.66 -19.64
C GLY A 724 -2.75 15.05 -19.09
N GLN A 725 -2.25 15.56 -17.96
CA GLN A 725 -0.87 15.39 -17.47
C GLN A 725 -0.37 13.96 -17.12
N ASP A 726 -1.14 12.86 -17.27
CA ASP A 726 -0.79 11.60 -16.57
C ASP A 726 -1.00 10.27 -17.32
N PHE A 727 -0.61 10.01 -18.60
CA PHE A 727 -0.86 8.64 -19.15
C PHE A 727 0.20 8.04 -20.10
N GLY A 728 0.77 6.90 -19.67
CA GLY A 728 1.60 5.99 -20.47
C GLY A 728 1.13 4.53 -20.49
N TYR A 729 -0.16 4.23 -20.20
CA TYR A 729 -0.62 2.85 -19.94
C TYR A 729 -2.00 2.47 -20.54
N GLN A 730 -2.62 3.35 -21.33
CA GLN A 730 -3.98 3.11 -21.85
C GLN A 730 -4.05 1.96 -22.86
N GLY A 731 -2.95 1.65 -23.55
CA GLY A 731 -2.90 0.57 -24.53
C GLY A 731 -3.19 -0.79 -23.89
N TYR A 732 -2.77 -0.99 -22.64
CA TYR A 732 -3.10 -2.20 -21.88
C TYR A 732 -4.60 -2.34 -21.57
N LEU A 733 -5.30 -1.23 -21.36
CA LEU A 733 -6.71 -1.21 -20.93
C LEU A 733 -7.69 -1.16 -22.11
N THR A 734 -7.34 -0.40 -23.15
CA THR A 734 -8.26 -0.06 -24.26
C THR A 734 -7.91 -0.76 -25.56
N GLY A 735 -6.66 -1.24 -25.69
CA GLY A 735 -6.11 -1.74 -26.94
C GLY A 735 -5.69 -0.64 -27.92
N ILE A 736 -5.76 0.64 -27.58
CA ILE A 736 -5.23 1.76 -28.39
C ILE A 736 -3.72 1.55 -28.57
N TYR A 737 -3.22 1.78 -29.79
CA TYR A 737 -1.79 1.68 -30.05
C TYR A 737 -1.11 2.96 -29.57
N MET A 738 -0.16 2.84 -28.65
CA MET A 738 0.53 3.96 -28.02
C MET A 738 2.02 3.97 -28.36
N VAL A 739 2.63 5.16 -28.30
CA VAL A 739 4.09 5.32 -28.41
C VAL A 739 4.75 5.41 -27.04
N GLY A 740 4.13 6.11 -26.08
CA GLY A 740 4.67 6.23 -24.72
C GLY A 740 4.48 4.96 -23.88
N ASP A 741 5.41 4.66 -22.97
CA ASP A 741 5.22 3.71 -21.85
C ASP A 741 6.30 3.89 -20.78
N TYR A 742 5.94 4.33 -19.59
CA TYR A 742 6.91 4.57 -18.52
C TYR A 742 7.38 3.27 -17.81
N SER A 743 6.61 2.18 -17.89
CA SER A 743 6.78 0.92 -17.16
C SER A 743 7.50 -0.20 -17.94
N GLY A 744 7.48 -0.15 -19.28
CA GLY A 744 8.14 -1.13 -20.13
C GLY A 744 8.98 -0.49 -21.24
N PRO A 745 8.43 -0.20 -22.44
CA PRO A 745 9.17 0.25 -23.61
C PRO A 745 10.06 1.47 -23.49
N MET A 746 9.72 2.50 -22.72
CA MET A 746 10.66 3.62 -22.50
C MET A 746 11.87 3.22 -21.65
N GLN A 747 11.96 1.96 -21.21
CA GLN A 747 13.13 1.37 -20.59
C GLN A 747 13.93 0.47 -21.55
N PHE A 748 13.53 0.28 -22.80
CA PHE A 748 14.33 -0.41 -23.81
C PHE A 748 15.12 0.60 -24.65
N LEU A 749 16.35 0.24 -25.01
CA LEU A 749 17.27 1.11 -25.75
C LEU A 749 16.71 1.50 -27.14
N ARG A 750 16.13 0.53 -27.85
CA ARG A 750 15.61 0.72 -29.22
C ARG A 750 14.40 1.66 -29.27
N GLN A 751 13.46 1.56 -28.33
CA GLN A 751 12.31 2.48 -28.29
C GLN A 751 12.74 3.89 -27.89
N ARG A 752 13.68 4.05 -26.93
CA ARG A 752 14.27 5.36 -26.62
C ARG A 752 14.96 5.97 -27.86
N TYR A 753 15.66 5.14 -28.64
CA TYR A 753 16.29 5.57 -29.89
C TYR A 753 15.26 6.05 -30.94
N ILE A 754 14.17 5.30 -31.15
CA ILE A 754 13.09 5.69 -32.06
C ILE A 754 12.43 7.00 -31.59
N VAL A 755 12.10 7.13 -30.30
CA VAL A 755 11.46 8.34 -29.75
C VAL A 755 12.39 9.56 -29.82
N GLY A 756 13.70 9.36 -29.67
CA GLY A 756 14.69 10.42 -29.76
C GLY A 756 14.96 10.94 -31.17
N ASN A 757 14.45 10.27 -32.21
CA ASN A 757 14.62 10.67 -33.60
C ASN A 757 13.27 11.08 -34.23
N PRO A 758 13.11 12.34 -34.68
CA PRO A 758 11.82 12.83 -35.22
C PRO A 758 11.28 12.03 -36.42
N ASP A 759 12.15 11.61 -37.33
CA ASP A 759 11.76 10.87 -38.54
C ASP A 759 11.25 9.47 -38.18
N LEU A 760 12.02 8.76 -37.34
CA LEU A 760 11.65 7.42 -36.86
C LEU A 760 10.36 7.46 -36.02
N LEU A 761 10.21 8.47 -35.16
CA LEU A 761 8.99 8.69 -34.39
C LEU A 761 7.77 8.94 -35.30
N SER A 762 7.94 9.75 -36.35
CA SER A 762 6.87 10.00 -37.32
C SER A 762 6.44 8.71 -38.01
N PHE A 763 7.39 7.85 -38.40
CA PHE A 763 7.13 6.56 -39.03
C PHE A 763 6.40 5.60 -38.08
N ALA A 764 6.84 5.54 -36.81
CA ALA A 764 6.19 4.75 -35.78
C ALA A 764 4.73 5.17 -35.53
N LYS A 765 4.37 6.44 -35.70
CA LYS A 765 3.01 6.93 -35.44
C LYS A 765 1.99 6.60 -36.53
N ARG A 766 2.43 6.53 -37.79
CA ARG A 766 1.56 6.19 -38.95
C ARG A 766 0.81 4.89 -38.72
N ALA A 767 -0.34 4.68 -39.39
CA ALA A 767 -0.95 3.35 -39.51
C ALA A 767 0.07 2.36 -40.07
N TRP A 768 -0.18 1.04 -39.98
CA TRP A 768 0.78 0.08 -40.52
C TRP A 768 1.11 0.40 -41.98
N THR A 769 2.38 0.65 -42.24
CA THR A 769 2.89 1.16 -43.51
C THR A 769 4.19 0.41 -43.83
N PRO A 770 4.23 -0.39 -44.92
CA PRO A 770 5.45 -0.99 -45.40
C PRO A 770 6.24 0.00 -46.28
N ILE A 771 7.57 -0.07 -46.22
CA ILE A 771 8.49 0.59 -47.15
C ILE A 771 9.31 -0.49 -47.83
N PHE A 772 9.35 -0.47 -49.16
CA PHE A 772 9.95 -1.54 -49.96
C PHE A 772 11.38 -1.23 -50.39
N PHE A 773 12.23 -2.26 -50.38
CA PHE A 773 13.63 -2.18 -50.79
C PHE A 773 13.99 -3.38 -51.67
N LYS A 774 15.02 -3.23 -52.51
CA LYS A 774 15.57 -4.35 -53.29
C LYS A 774 16.40 -5.31 -52.42
N ALA A 775 17.08 -4.78 -51.42
CA ALA A 775 17.90 -5.48 -50.43
C ALA A 775 17.82 -4.71 -49.11
N GLN A 776 18.44 -5.23 -48.04
CA GLN A 776 18.44 -4.56 -46.74
C GLN A 776 19.09 -3.17 -46.87
N PRO A 777 18.37 -2.08 -46.55
CA PRO A 777 18.91 -0.74 -46.67
C PRO A 777 19.98 -0.51 -45.61
N ASP A 778 20.91 0.38 -45.91
CA ASP A 778 21.73 0.97 -44.87
C ASP A 778 20.93 1.98 -44.02
N ALA A 779 21.57 2.54 -42.99
CA ALA A 779 20.92 3.46 -42.06
C ALA A 779 20.42 4.74 -42.76
N GLN A 780 21.19 5.28 -43.70
CA GLN A 780 20.85 6.54 -44.36
C GLN A 780 19.74 6.31 -45.40
N GLU A 781 19.85 5.25 -46.19
CA GLU A 781 18.84 4.84 -47.17
C GLU A 781 17.48 4.61 -46.50
N ALA A 782 17.46 4.00 -45.31
CA ALA A 782 16.23 3.77 -44.55
C ALA A 782 15.57 5.09 -44.10
N ILE A 783 16.34 6.06 -43.61
CA ILE A 783 15.82 7.37 -43.18
C ILE A 783 15.28 8.16 -44.38
N GLU A 784 16.05 8.22 -45.48
CA GLU A 784 15.62 8.89 -46.70
C GLU A 784 14.31 8.31 -47.23
N ALA A 785 14.16 6.98 -47.22
CA ALA A 785 12.92 6.31 -47.61
C ALA A 785 11.74 6.62 -46.67
N ILE A 786 11.98 6.72 -45.37
CA ILE A 786 10.96 7.09 -44.36
C ILE A 786 10.45 8.53 -44.58
N GLN A 787 11.36 9.45 -44.89
CA GLN A 787 11.06 10.86 -45.13
C GLN A 787 10.32 11.06 -46.45
N THR A 788 10.78 10.41 -47.52
CA THR A 788 10.21 10.55 -48.87
C THR A 788 8.92 9.75 -49.07
N GLY A 789 8.64 8.77 -48.20
CA GLY A 789 7.46 7.91 -48.30
C GLY A 789 7.52 6.94 -49.48
N ALA A 790 8.73 6.51 -49.87
CA ALA A 790 8.98 5.66 -51.02
C ALA A 790 8.07 4.39 -51.01
N ASP A 791 7.17 4.33 -51.99
CA ASP A 791 6.22 3.26 -52.32
C ASP A 791 5.30 2.73 -51.19
N ALA A 792 4.64 3.61 -50.43
CA ALA A 792 3.54 3.21 -49.54
C ALA A 792 2.30 2.62 -50.27
N ALA A 793 2.24 2.68 -51.61
CA ALA A 793 1.09 2.30 -52.43
C ALA A 793 1.38 1.08 -53.34
N SER A 794 1.94 0.00 -52.79
CA SER A 794 2.18 -1.24 -53.53
C SER A 794 1.36 -2.40 -52.97
N ASP A 795 0.56 -3.06 -53.81
CA ASP A 795 -0.18 -4.30 -53.50
C ASP A 795 0.72 -5.53 -53.28
N ARG A 796 2.04 -5.32 -53.11
CA ARG A 796 3.04 -6.37 -52.90
C ARG A 796 2.91 -7.04 -51.54
N VAL A 797 2.50 -6.30 -50.52
CA VAL A 797 2.28 -6.81 -49.16
C VAL A 797 1.05 -6.15 -48.59
N GLN A 798 0.02 -6.95 -48.30
CA GLN A 798 -1.17 -6.50 -47.61
C GLN A 798 -1.25 -7.18 -46.24
N LEU A 799 -1.44 -6.40 -45.19
CA LEU A 799 -1.74 -6.92 -43.86
C LEU A 799 -3.14 -7.56 -43.89
N SER A 800 -3.25 -8.83 -43.48
CA SER A 800 -4.52 -9.55 -43.45
C SER A 800 -4.93 -10.02 -42.05
N LEU A 801 -3.98 -10.11 -41.13
CA LEU A 801 -4.24 -10.31 -39.71
C LEU A 801 -3.15 -9.66 -38.88
N TYR A 802 -3.55 -8.89 -37.87
CA TYR A 802 -2.69 -8.33 -36.85
C TYR A 802 -3.26 -8.66 -35.48
N LYS A 803 -2.53 -9.49 -34.72
CA LYS A 803 -2.88 -9.87 -33.34
C LYS A 803 -1.63 -10.09 -32.49
N PRO A 804 -1.74 -10.20 -31.16
CA PRO A 804 -0.60 -10.53 -30.31
C PRO A 804 0.12 -11.80 -30.78
N ASN A 805 1.45 -11.73 -30.84
CA ASN A 805 2.39 -12.80 -31.26
C ASN A 805 2.28 -13.29 -32.71
N GLN A 806 1.31 -12.85 -33.50
CA GLN A 806 1.12 -13.35 -34.87
C GLN A 806 0.62 -12.27 -35.80
N ILE A 807 1.27 -12.15 -36.96
CA ILE A 807 0.88 -11.22 -38.01
C ILE A 807 0.90 -11.97 -39.34
N GLU A 808 -0.14 -11.80 -40.14
CA GLU A 808 -0.29 -12.42 -41.44
C GLU A 808 -0.28 -11.37 -42.53
N TYR A 809 0.42 -11.70 -43.61
CA TYR A 809 0.57 -10.85 -44.78
C TYR A 809 0.21 -11.65 -46.03
N ASP A 810 -0.57 -11.04 -46.92
CA ASP A 810 -0.74 -11.51 -48.29
C ASP A 810 0.36 -10.87 -49.16
N VAL A 811 1.23 -11.71 -49.71
CA VAL A 811 2.45 -11.27 -50.41
C VAL A 811 2.37 -11.63 -51.88
N LYS A 812 2.75 -10.68 -52.74
CA LYS A 812 2.87 -10.84 -54.19
C LYS A 812 4.21 -10.29 -54.66
N SER A 813 5.07 -11.15 -55.18
CA SER A 813 6.38 -10.77 -55.70
C SER A 813 6.81 -11.59 -56.91
N THR A 814 7.36 -10.92 -57.91
CA THR A 814 7.93 -11.56 -59.11
C THR A 814 9.43 -11.82 -59.01
N SER A 815 10.16 -11.03 -58.21
CA SER A 815 11.63 -11.06 -58.16
C SER A 815 12.23 -11.18 -56.75
N GLY A 816 11.40 -11.30 -55.71
CA GLY A 816 11.82 -11.08 -54.34
C GLY A 816 12.07 -9.59 -54.05
N PHE A 817 12.00 -9.23 -52.78
CA PHE A 817 12.18 -7.87 -52.27
C PHE A 817 12.35 -7.93 -50.75
N GLY A 818 12.74 -6.84 -50.10
CA GLY A 818 12.55 -6.72 -48.66
C GLY A 818 11.65 -5.56 -48.31
N PHE A 819 11.03 -5.61 -47.14
CA PHE A 819 10.24 -4.50 -46.64
C PHE A 819 10.52 -4.21 -45.17
N LEU A 820 10.52 -2.92 -44.87
CA LEU A 820 10.56 -2.36 -43.52
C LEU A 820 9.12 -2.04 -43.10
N GLU A 821 8.69 -2.52 -41.95
CA GLU A 821 7.41 -2.13 -41.36
C GLU A 821 7.62 -1.24 -40.14
N ASN A 822 6.68 -0.35 -39.87
CA ASN A 822 6.70 0.53 -38.69
C ASN A 822 6.28 -0.20 -37.39
N GLU A 823 6.78 -1.41 -37.20
CA GLU A 823 6.62 -2.24 -36.01
C GLU A 823 7.99 -2.49 -35.38
N THR A 824 8.08 -2.37 -34.06
CA THR A 824 9.36 -2.48 -33.36
C THR A 824 9.94 -3.89 -33.48
N TYR A 825 11.22 -3.96 -33.82
CA TYR A 825 11.98 -5.21 -33.85
C TYR A 825 12.38 -5.64 -32.44
N PHE A 826 12.32 -6.94 -32.21
CA PHE A 826 12.92 -7.61 -31.06
C PHE A 826 13.34 -9.02 -31.49
N PRO A 827 14.46 -9.56 -30.96
CA PRO A 827 14.86 -10.93 -31.29
C PRO A 827 13.75 -11.96 -31.00
N GLY A 828 13.49 -12.88 -31.93
CA GLY A 828 12.48 -13.94 -31.78
C GLY A 828 11.30 -13.87 -32.75
N TRP A 829 11.23 -12.85 -33.60
CA TRP A 829 10.29 -12.81 -34.73
C TRP A 829 10.79 -13.65 -35.91
N THR A 830 9.99 -14.64 -36.29
CA THR A 830 10.23 -15.51 -37.46
C THR A 830 9.00 -15.56 -38.33
N MET A 831 9.16 -15.59 -39.64
CA MET A 831 8.08 -15.64 -40.61
C MET A 831 8.18 -16.92 -41.44
N ASN A 832 7.10 -17.68 -41.47
CA ASN A 832 7.00 -18.82 -42.36
C ASN A 832 6.39 -18.34 -43.69
N VAL A 833 7.13 -18.55 -44.77
CA VAL A 833 6.70 -18.37 -46.16
C VAL A 833 6.57 -19.75 -46.79
N ASN A 834 5.88 -19.89 -47.94
CA ASN A 834 5.58 -21.15 -48.64
C ASN A 834 6.57 -22.33 -48.43
N ASP A 835 6.05 -23.56 -48.36
CA ASP A 835 6.84 -24.81 -48.31
C ASP A 835 7.91 -24.88 -47.20
N GLY A 836 7.62 -24.28 -46.03
CA GLY A 836 8.46 -24.43 -44.84
C GLY A 836 9.72 -23.55 -44.82
N ILE A 837 9.87 -22.62 -45.76
CA ILE A 837 10.93 -21.61 -45.72
C ILE A 837 10.65 -20.67 -44.53
N GLN A 838 11.63 -20.53 -43.65
CA GLN A 838 11.56 -19.64 -42.50
C GLN A 838 12.52 -18.45 -42.68
N VAL A 839 11.97 -17.24 -42.63
CA VAL A 839 12.71 -15.98 -42.65
C VAL A 839 12.77 -15.42 -41.23
N THR A 840 13.89 -14.84 -40.83
CA THR A 840 14.03 -14.18 -39.51
C THR A 840 13.99 -12.68 -39.69
N ALA A 841 13.30 -11.96 -38.80
CA ALA A 841 13.28 -10.50 -38.83
C ALA A 841 14.69 -9.94 -38.59
N LYS A 842 14.99 -8.82 -39.24
CA LYS A 842 16.23 -8.05 -39.05
C LYS A 842 15.93 -6.69 -38.43
N ASP A 843 16.93 -6.14 -37.75
CA ASP A 843 16.87 -4.81 -37.15
C ASP A 843 17.29 -3.74 -38.17
N VAL A 844 16.41 -2.79 -38.45
CA VAL A 844 16.73 -1.55 -39.17
C VAL A 844 16.17 -0.39 -38.35
N HIS A 845 17.05 0.39 -37.70
CA HIS A 845 16.68 1.49 -36.80
C HIS A 845 15.69 1.14 -35.67
N GLY A 846 15.67 -0.11 -35.21
CA GLY A 846 14.73 -0.58 -34.19
C GLY A 846 13.40 -1.08 -34.76
N PHE A 847 13.21 -1.06 -36.08
CA PHE A 847 12.02 -1.57 -36.77
C PHE A 847 12.29 -2.93 -37.43
N ARG A 848 11.22 -3.71 -37.65
CA ARG A 848 11.32 -5.03 -38.28
C ARG A 848 11.49 -4.90 -39.79
N TYR A 849 12.51 -5.57 -40.28
CA TYR A 849 12.77 -5.75 -41.70
C TYR A 849 12.67 -7.24 -42.08
N TRP A 850 12.06 -7.52 -43.23
CA TRP A 850 11.88 -8.87 -43.77
C TRP A 850 12.39 -8.99 -45.19
N ASP A 851 13.15 -10.05 -45.49
CA ASP A 851 13.50 -10.45 -46.86
C ASP A 851 12.48 -11.46 -47.39
N MET A 852 11.76 -11.08 -48.44
CA MET A 852 10.65 -11.84 -49.00
C MET A 852 11.06 -12.53 -50.30
N PRO A 853 10.96 -13.87 -50.41
CA PRO A 853 11.21 -14.57 -51.66
C PRO A 853 10.14 -14.25 -52.72
N ALA A 854 10.48 -14.45 -53.99
CA ALA A 854 9.52 -14.37 -55.08
C ALA A 854 8.38 -15.39 -54.90
N GLY A 855 7.17 -15.01 -55.27
CA GLY A 855 5.97 -15.85 -55.18
C GLY A 855 4.72 -15.08 -54.80
N THR A 856 3.58 -15.78 -54.82
CA THR A 856 2.32 -15.30 -54.24
C THR A 856 1.92 -16.25 -53.12
N TYR A 857 1.84 -15.74 -51.89
CA TYR A 857 1.62 -16.58 -50.71
C TYR A 857 1.14 -15.81 -49.49
N LYS A 858 0.63 -16.56 -48.51
CA LYS A 858 0.39 -16.07 -47.16
C LYS A 858 1.64 -16.26 -46.31
N ALA A 859 2.20 -15.15 -45.84
CA ALA A 859 3.33 -15.16 -44.93
C ALA A 859 2.83 -14.98 -43.50
N VAL A 860 3.28 -15.85 -42.59
CA VAL A 860 2.84 -15.83 -41.18
C VAL A 860 4.03 -15.56 -40.28
N ALA A 861 4.14 -14.32 -39.78
CA ALA A 861 5.10 -13.92 -38.77
C ALA A 861 4.60 -14.32 -37.39
N LYS A 862 5.49 -14.94 -36.58
CA LYS A 862 5.23 -15.31 -35.19
C LYS A 862 6.35 -14.84 -34.28
N PHE A 863 5.97 -14.40 -33.09
CA PHE A 863 6.90 -14.07 -32.03
C PHE A 863 7.06 -15.24 -31.07
N ASN A 864 8.31 -15.67 -30.85
CA ASN A 864 8.66 -16.60 -29.80
C ASN A 864 9.71 -15.96 -28.91
N MET A 865 9.41 -15.84 -27.61
CA MET A 865 10.34 -15.24 -26.66
C MET A 865 11.66 -16.05 -26.61
N PRO A 866 12.82 -15.43 -26.93
CA PRO A 866 14.10 -16.12 -26.81
C PRO A 866 14.36 -16.60 -25.39
N TYR A 867 15.08 -17.72 -25.26
CA TYR A 867 15.42 -18.38 -23.99
C TYR A 867 14.23 -18.89 -23.16
N PHE A 868 12.98 -18.74 -23.62
CA PHE A 868 11.81 -19.19 -22.86
C PHE A 868 11.79 -20.70 -22.62
N ARG A 869 12.14 -21.50 -23.64
CA ARG A 869 12.24 -22.97 -23.50
C ARG A 869 13.28 -23.39 -22.45
N THR A 870 14.44 -22.74 -22.43
CA THR A 870 15.48 -22.97 -21.42
C THR A 870 14.97 -22.58 -20.02
N ALA A 871 14.26 -21.45 -19.92
CA ALA A 871 13.65 -21.02 -18.68
C ALA A 871 12.60 -22.04 -18.17
N VAL A 872 11.78 -22.62 -19.05
CA VAL A 872 10.83 -23.69 -18.69
C VAL A 872 11.57 -24.96 -18.23
N PHE A 873 12.64 -25.36 -18.93
CA PHE A 873 13.45 -26.50 -18.52
C PHE A 873 14.03 -26.32 -17.10
N LEU A 874 14.55 -25.14 -16.78
CA LEU A 874 15.05 -24.82 -15.43
C LEU A 874 13.95 -24.89 -14.37
N ALA A 875 12.72 -24.47 -14.69
CA ALA A 875 11.59 -24.57 -13.77
C ALA A 875 11.18 -26.02 -13.50
N VAL A 876 11.09 -26.85 -14.54
CA VAL A 876 10.80 -28.27 -14.42
C VAL A 876 11.90 -28.97 -13.62
N PHE A 877 13.17 -28.65 -13.90
CA PHE A 877 14.29 -29.16 -13.12
C PHE A 877 14.21 -28.75 -11.65
N GLY A 878 13.89 -27.48 -11.35
CA GLY A 878 13.69 -26.98 -10.00
C GLY A 878 12.58 -27.72 -9.26
N LEU A 879 11.45 -27.97 -9.92
CA LEU A 879 10.33 -28.75 -9.38
C LEU A 879 10.73 -30.21 -9.10
N LEU A 880 11.38 -30.88 -10.04
CA LEU A 880 11.84 -32.26 -9.86
C LEU A 880 12.87 -32.37 -8.74
N ALA A 881 13.85 -31.45 -8.69
CA ALA A 881 14.84 -31.38 -7.63
C ALA A 881 14.18 -31.16 -6.26
N TYR A 882 13.17 -30.30 -6.18
CA TYR A 882 12.36 -30.10 -4.98
C TYR A 882 11.66 -31.39 -4.55
N LEU A 883 10.90 -32.02 -5.45
CA LEU A 883 10.13 -33.24 -5.15
C LEU A 883 11.04 -34.40 -4.72
N LEU A 884 12.16 -34.61 -5.42
CA LEU A 884 13.16 -35.62 -5.06
C LEU A 884 13.81 -35.32 -3.70
N SER A 885 14.16 -34.06 -3.44
CA SER A 885 14.74 -33.65 -2.15
C SER A 885 13.74 -33.88 -1.01
N VAL A 886 12.48 -33.52 -1.19
CA VAL A 886 11.41 -33.78 -0.22
C VAL A 886 11.23 -35.28 0.00
N ALA A 887 11.15 -36.09 -1.06
CA ALA A 887 11.03 -37.53 -0.95
C ALA A 887 12.20 -38.14 -0.17
N CYS A 888 13.44 -37.77 -0.52
CA CYS A 888 14.63 -38.19 0.21
C CYS A 888 14.58 -37.78 1.69
N LEU A 889 14.31 -36.51 1.98
CA LEU A 889 14.26 -36.02 3.36
C LEU A 889 13.16 -36.68 4.19
N LEU A 890 12.04 -37.07 3.58
CA LEU A 890 10.96 -37.81 4.24
C LEU A 890 11.29 -39.30 4.40
N MET A 891 11.98 -39.93 3.44
CA MET A 891 12.44 -41.32 3.52
C MET A 891 13.53 -41.49 4.59
N PHE A 892 14.52 -40.60 4.63
CA PHE A 892 15.58 -40.59 5.64
C PHE A 892 15.13 -40.06 7.00
N ARG A 893 13.86 -39.67 7.14
CA ARG A 893 13.27 -39.18 8.39
C ARG A 893 13.04 -40.27 9.45
N LYS A 894 13.32 -41.54 9.10
CA LYS A 894 13.34 -42.67 10.04
C LYS A 894 14.46 -43.65 9.71
N LYS A 895 15.62 -43.44 10.35
CA LYS A 895 16.13 -44.35 11.39
C LYS A 895 16.45 -43.52 12.61
#